data_AF-A0A520NCP8-F1
#
_entry.id   AF-A0A520NCP8-F1
#
_cell.length_a   1.000
_cell.length_b   1.000
_cell.length_c   1.000
_cell.angle_alpha   90.00
_cell.angle_beta   90.00
_cell.angle_gamma   90.00
#
_symmetry.space_group_name_H-M   'P 1'
#
loop_
_entity.id
_entity.type
_entity.pdbx_description
1 polymer ?
#
loop_
_entity_poly.entity_id
_entity_poly.type
_entity_poly.pdbx_seq_one_letter_code
_entity_poly.pdbx_strand_id
1 'polypeptide(L)'
;MIAQYMRVKESHPDALLFYRMGDFYEMFFEDAEIGAAALGITLTKRGKSDGGDIPMCGVPVHSVDGYLARLIGAGHRVAICEQVEDPATQKQRGGKGPLKREVIRILTPGTLTEDDLLPPRAHNYLAALGQAGDAMAVAWADMSTGDFAVQEVAVDRLEGVLAMLAPAELVVPTGATLPEGVAGLGPCLTEQAPSLFDSAGGTRALCSYYAVASLDGFGQFSRAMSAAAGALLGYIELTQKGNMPRLRPIQAITGSGYMEIDQATRRSLEITRTLSGEVKGSLLAAIDLTVTSAGGRLLAARIGAPLASRAGIMARLDLVSWYHHRPALCDELRGMMKGQPDIDRALARLSMGHGGPRDLQALAQALTMASDLVGTATRAHGIGDLAELAALHDAVMAPVKLASELAPALADELPLLARDGGFVRGGFDASLDELCALRDESRRLIAALQHRYCEATGIASLKVKHNNVLGYHVDVRSSHAEKLMQDDQFIHRQTTAQTVRFTTTELAELERDLSTAADRALAREMEIFETLRSQVLAEADQLGGAARALAAIDVAMASAALALKRDFCRPEIRDDLSFEIVRGRHPVIETMLAGGDNFIPNDCGLGDTGEIWLVTGPNMAGKSTFLRQNAHIAIMAQAGLFVPAETASIGIIDRIFSRVGAADDLARGRSTFMVEMVETAAILNRATERSFVILDEIGRGTATYDGLAIAWAALEHLHQSNRCRTLFATHYHELTNLRHDLERLSCHSMKVREWQGEIIFLHQVIDGAADRSYGVHVARLAGLPPQVIARAQTLLAEMESGGHGVIDAERLAAELPLFTQDFAATPAPVEDPVRSRVEAINPDMLAPREALELLYELRDLLHAPTDNTRDDTNG
;
A
#
# COMPACT_ATOMS: atom_id res chain seq x y z
N MET A 1 -12.82 32.84 -25.48
CA MET A 1 -12.72 31.52 -24.81
C MET A 1 -11.29 31.01 -24.91
N ILE A 2 -10.76 30.65 -26.09
CA ILE A 2 -9.37 30.13 -26.22
C ILE A 2 -8.33 31.10 -25.64
N ALA A 3 -8.44 32.41 -25.86
CA ALA A 3 -7.55 33.39 -25.22
C ALA A 3 -7.59 33.39 -23.68
N GLN A 4 -8.73 33.03 -23.08
CA GLN A 4 -8.87 32.87 -21.64
C GLN A 4 -8.27 31.52 -21.19
N TYR A 5 -8.47 30.45 -21.95
CA TYR A 5 -7.81 29.16 -21.72
C TYR A 5 -6.29 29.29 -21.72
N MET A 6 -5.71 29.93 -22.75
CA MET A 6 -4.26 30.12 -22.85
C MET A 6 -3.70 30.90 -21.67
N ARG A 7 -4.36 31.98 -21.26
CA ARG A 7 -3.95 32.75 -20.07
C ARG A 7 -3.93 31.91 -18.78
N VAL A 8 -4.91 31.03 -18.61
CA VAL A 8 -4.97 30.13 -17.45
C VAL A 8 -3.88 29.06 -17.54
N LYS A 9 -3.64 28.50 -18.73
CA LYS A 9 -2.61 27.49 -19.00
C LYS A 9 -1.19 28.06 -18.85
N GLU A 10 -0.95 29.30 -19.25
CA GLU A 10 0.34 30.00 -19.06
C GLU A 10 0.75 30.08 -17.58
N SER A 11 -0.22 30.11 -16.66
CA SER A 11 0.04 30.10 -15.22
C SER A 11 0.30 28.71 -14.65
N HIS A 12 0.06 27.65 -15.43
CA HIS A 12 0.17 26.24 -15.02
C HIS A 12 0.72 25.39 -16.19
N PRO A 13 1.93 25.68 -16.71
CA PRO A 13 2.48 25.01 -17.89
C PRO A 13 2.63 23.49 -17.66
N ASP A 14 3.04 23.10 -16.45
CA ASP A 14 3.40 21.72 -16.10
C ASP A 14 2.21 20.84 -15.68
N ALA A 15 0.97 21.34 -15.75
CA ALA A 15 -0.23 20.60 -15.36
C ALA A 15 -1.25 20.55 -16.50
N LEU A 16 -1.92 19.42 -16.67
CA LEU A 16 -3.05 19.29 -17.58
C LEU A 16 -4.20 20.16 -17.08
N LEU A 17 -4.77 20.99 -17.94
CA LEU A 17 -5.83 21.93 -17.57
C LEU A 17 -7.21 21.34 -17.86
N PHE A 18 -7.90 20.89 -16.81
CA PHE A 18 -9.31 20.53 -16.88
C PHE A 18 -10.15 21.81 -16.87
N TYR A 19 -10.56 22.26 -18.06
CA TYR A 19 -11.27 23.51 -18.23
C TYR A 19 -12.79 23.30 -18.26
N ARG A 20 -13.50 23.82 -17.26
CA ARG A 20 -14.95 23.62 -17.13
C ARG A 20 -15.75 24.25 -18.28
N MET A 21 -16.43 23.40 -19.04
CA MET A 21 -17.29 23.76 -20.17
C MET A 21 -18.64 23.05 -20.06
N GLY A 22 -19.63 23.69 -19.43
CA GLY A 22 -20.95 23.09 -19.22
C GLY A 22 -20.87 21.89 -18.28
N ASP A 23 -21.23 20.69 -18.75
CA ASP A 23 -21.17 19.44 -17.98
C ASP A 23 -19.92 18.61 -18.26
N PHE A 24 -18.90 19.21 -18.90
CA PHE A 24 -17.64 18.57 -19.24
C PHE A 24 -16.45 19.38 -18.71
N TYR A 25 -15.36 18.67 -18.41
CA TYR A 25 -14.02 19.25 -18.42
C TYR A 25 -13.39 18.98 -19.78
N GLU A 26 -12.97 20.04 -20.46
CA GLU A 26 -12.30 19.95 -21.76
C GLU A 26 -10.82 20.33 -21.62
N MET A 27 -9.97 19.65 -22.38
CA MET A 27 -8.55 19.95 -22.57
C MET A 27 -8.33 20.33 -24.03
N PHE A 28 -7.36 21.23 -24.30
CA PHE A 28 -7.05 21.70 -25.65
C PHE A 28 -5.56 21.61 -25.98
N PHE A 29 -5.23 21.56 -27.27
CA PHE A 29 -3.85 21.52 -27.77
C PHE A 29 -3.08 20.31 -27.23
N GLU A 30 -1.86 20.49 -26.75
CA GLU A 30 -1.02 19.42 -26.22
C GLU A 30 -1.67 18.68 -25.04
N ASP A 31 -2.36 19.40 -24.14
CA ASP A 31 -3.11 18.78 -23.04
C ASP A 31 -4.17 17.80 -23.56
N ALA A 32 -4.80 18.08 -24.70
CA ALA A 32 -5.78 17.19 -25.30
C ALA A 32 -5.14 15.92 -25.84
N GLU A 33 -3.96 16.01 -26.45
CA GLU A 33 -3.22 14.87 -27.00
C GLU A 33 -2.72 13.95 -25.87
N ILE A 34 -2.10 14.54 -24.83
CA ILE A 34 -1.65 13.82 -23.63
C ILE A 34 -2.85 13.18 -22.93
N GLY A 35 -3.91 13.96 -22.68
CA GLY A 35 -5.11 13.49 -22.01
C GLY A 35 -5.81 12.36 -22.78
N ALA A 36 -5.92 12.48 -24.11
CA ALA A 36 -6.53 11.44 -24.94
C ALA A 36 -5.74 10.13 -24.89
N ALA A 37 -4.41 10.19 -24.98
CA ALA A 37 -3.54 9.02 -24.91
C ALA A 37 -3.58 8.35 -23.53
N ALA A 38 -3.43 9.11 -22.45
CA ALA A 38 -3.41 8.59 -21.08
C ALA A 38 -4.78 8.00 -20.67
N LEU A 39 -5.88 8.64 -21.07
CA LEU A 39 -7.24 8.22 -20.73
C LEU A 39 -7.83 7.22 -21.72
N GLY A 40 -7.22 7.02 -22.90
CA GLY A 40 -7.80 6.20 -23.97
C GLY A 40 -9.15 6.73 -24.45
N ILE A 41 -9.31 8.06 -24.48
CA ILE A 41 -10.54 8.74 -24.95
C ILE A 41 -10.32 9.32 -26.36
N THR A 42 -11.42 9.61 -27.05
CA THR A 42 -11.35 10.13 -28.42
C THR A 42 -10.77 11.55 -28.45
N LEU A 43 -9.69 11.73 -29.22
CA LEU A 43 -9.19 13.04 -29.60
C LEU A 43 -10.04 13.60 -30.76
N THR A 44 -10.66 14.75 -30.54
CA THR A 44 -11.46 15.48 -31.53
C THR A 44 -10.88 16.87 -31.77
N LYS A 45 -11.64 17.74 -32.44
CA LYS A 45 -11.23 19.10 -32.76
C LYS A 45 -12.34 20.12 -32.53
N ARG A 46 -11.98 21.32 -32.08
CA ARG A 46 -12.93 22.40 -31.80
C ARG A 46 -12.43 23.77 -32.29
N GLY A 47 -12.93 24.20 -33.44
CA GLY A 47 -12.59 25.51 -34.02
C GLY A 47 -11.19 25.55 -34.61
N LYS A 48 -10.71 26.76 -34.92
CA LYS A 48 -9.41 27.00 -35.55
C LYS A 48 -8.62 28.08 -34.82
N SER A 49 -7.31 27.90 -34.73
CA SER A 49 -6.34 28.90 -34.26
C SER A 49 -5.17 28.97 -35.24
N ASP A 50 -4.75 30.18 -35.63
CA ASP A 50 -3.62 30.41 -36.55
C ASP A 50 -3.63 29.54 -37.83
N GLY A 51 -4.82 29.25 -38.35
CA GLY A 51 -5.02 28.46 -39.58
C GLY A 51 -5.13 26.94 -39.39
N GLY A 52 -4.80 26.40 -38.21
CA GLY A 52 -4.93 24.98 -37.85
C GLY A 52 -6.19 24.66 -37.05
N ASP A 53 -6.61 23.38 -37.08
CA ASP A 53 -7.68 22.88 -36.19
C ASP A 53 -7.14 22.75 -34.76
N ILE A 54 -7.95 23.09 -33.74
CA ILE A 54 -7.54 22.98 -32.32
C ILE A 54 -7.88 21.57 -31.81
N PRO A 55 -6.89 20.74 -31.42
CA PRO A 55 -7.13 19.45 -30.77
C PRO A 55 -7.90 19.63 -29.46
N MET A 56 -8.87 18.74 -29.21
CA MET A 56 -9.70 18.77 -28.00
C MET A 56 -10.07 17.35 -27.57
N CYS A 57 -10.07 17.10 -26.27
CA CYS A 57 -10.73 15.95 -25.67
C CYS A 57 -11.42 16.40 -24.36
N GLY A 58 -12.35 15.61 -23.85
CA GLY A 58 -13.06 15.99 -22.64
C GLY A 58 -13.71 14.82 -21.93
N VAL A 59 -13.98 15.03 -20.64
CA VAL A 59 -14.56 14.05 -19.74
C VAL A 59 -15.81 14.63 -19.05
N PRO A 60 -16.87 13.85 -18.84
CA PRO A 60 -18.04 14.32 -18.13
C PRO A 60 -17.73 14.59 -16.65
N VAL A 61 -18.26 15.69 -16.13
CA VAL A 61 -18.01 16.16 -14.75
C VAL A 61 -18.45 15.13 -13.71
N HIS A 62 -19.61 14.50 -13.92
CA HIS A 62 -20.18 13.54 -12.98
C HIS A 62 -19.39 12.23 -12.85
N SER A 63 -18.42 12.01 -13.74
CA SER A 63 -17.56 10.81 -13.77
C SER A 63 -16.08 11.17 -13.72
N VAL A 64 -15.74 12.39 -13.28
CA VAL A 64 -14.38 12.94 -13.40
C VAL A 64 -13.35 12.19 -12.57
N ASP A 65 -13.73 11.66 -11.40
CA ASP A 65 -12.80 11.06 -10.43
C ASP A 65 -12.04 9.86 -11.01
N GLY A 66 -12.72 8.98 -11.74
CA GLY A 66 -12.07 7.84 -12.40
C GLY A 66 -11.04 8.25 -13.47
N TYR A 67 -11.24 9.40 -14.13
CA TYR A 67 -10.28 9.95 -15.08
C TYR A 67 -9.10 10.61 -14.35
N LEU A 68 -9.37 11.32 -13.25
CA LEU A 68 -8.32 11.90 -12.40
C LEU A 68 -7.40 10.79 -11.88
N ALA A 69 -7.94 9.70 -11.34
CA ALA A 69 -7.17 8.55 -10.86
C ALA A 69 -6.16 8.05 -11.91
N ARG A 70 -6.60 7.93 -13.16
CA ARG A 70 -5.77 7.45 -14.26
C ARG A 70 -4.69 8.44 -14.67
N LEU A 71 -5.00 9.74 -14.70
CA LEU A 71 -4.02 10.78 -15.01
C LEU A 71 -2.95 10.88 -13.92
N ILE A 72 -3.36 10.91 -12.65
CA ILE A 72 -2.44 10.95 -11.51
C ILE A 72 -1.58 9.68 -11.46
N GLY A 73 -2.18 8.50 -11.66
CA GLY A 73 -1.45 7.22 -11.72
C GLY A 73 -0.47 7.13 -12.90
N ALA A 74 -0.71 7.86 -13.98
CA ALA A 74 0.22 8.01 -15.10
C ALA A 74 1.30 9.08 -14.85
N GLY A 75 1.30 9.74 -13.68
CA GLY A 75 2.29 10.74 -13.28
C GLY A 75 1.97 12.17 -13.73
N HIS A 76 0.75 12.45 -14.21
CA HIS A 76 0.35 13.81 -14.60
C HIS A 76 -0.23 14.59 -13.41
N ARG A 77 0.06 15.89 -13.35
CA ARG A 77 -0.67 16.83 -12.48
C ARG A 77 -1.86 17.41 -13.23
N VAL A 78 -2.96 17.68 -12.53
CA VAL A 78 -4.20 18.18 -13.15
C VAL A 78 -4.68 19.45 -12.45
N ALA A 79 -4.76 20.56 -13.17
CA ALA A 79 -5.33 21.81 -12.69
C ALA A 79 -6.84 21.85 -13.01
N ILE A 80 -7.68 21.98 -11.98
CA ILE A 80 -9.13 22.07 -12.10
C ILE A 80 -9.54 23.53 -12.24
N CYS A 81 -10.00 23.92 -13.43
CA CYS A 81 -10.44 25.26 -13.72
C CYS A 81 -11.97 25.35 -13.74
N GLU A 82 -12.51 26.03 -12.75
CA GLU A 82 -13.94 26.22 -12.56
C GLU A 82 -14.42 27.61 -12.96
N GLN A 83 -15.72 27.71 -13.19
CA GLN A 83 -16.37 28.99 -13.42
C GLN A 83 -16.68 29.66 -12.07
N VAL A 84 -15.95 30.73 -11.74
CA VAL A 84 -16.05 31.44 -10.45
C VAL A 84 -17.08 32.58 -10.48
N GLU A 85 -17.70 32.82 -11.62
CA GLU A 85 -18.66 33.91 -11.84
C GLU A 85 -19.98 33.35 -12.35
N ASP A 86 -21.08 33.77 -11.73
CA ASP A 86 -22.42 33.47 -12.23
C ASP A 86 -22.85 34.48 -13.34
N PRO A 87 -23.77 34.08 -14.23
CA PRO A 87 -24.26 34.94 -15.31
C PRO A 87 -25.01 36.21 -14.86
N ALA A 88 -25.61 36.22 -13.68
CA ALA A 88 -26.36 37.37 -13.16
C ALA A 88 -25.39 38.46 -12.69
N THR A 89 -24.35 38.05 -11.96
CA THR A 89 -23.24 38.87 -11.52
C THR A 89 -22.47 39.43 -12.72
N GLN A 90 -22.28 38.67 -13.81
CA GLN A 90 -21.70 39.20 -15.06
C GLN A 90 -22.54 40.32 -15.69
N LYS A 91 -23.85 40.11 -15.75
CA LYS A 91 -24.80 41.10 -16.29
C LYS A 91 -24.81 42.38 -15.45
N GLN A 92 -24.71 42.27 -14.13
CA GLN A 92 -24.65 43.43 -13.23
C GLN A 92 -23.41 44.31 -13.43
N ARG A 93 -22.26 43.73 -13.80
CA ARG A 93 -21.03 44.48 -14.16
C ARG A 93 -20.98 44.97 -15.61
N GLY A 94 -22.02 44.70 -16.41
CA GLY A 94 -22.05 45.07 -17.84
C GLY A 94 -21.03 44.31 -18.70
N GLY A 95 -20.52 43.18 -18.24
CA GLY A 95 -19.49 42.41 -18.94
C GLY A 95 -20.03 41.76 -20.22
N LYS A 96 -19.31 41.94 -21.35
CA LYS A 96 -19.50 41.18 -22.59
C LYS A 96 -18.34 40.21 -22.76
N GLY A 97 -18.59 38.90 -22.76
CA GLY A 97 -17.55 37.88 -22.95
C GLY A 97 -17.80 36.57 -22.19
N PRO A 98 -16.89 35.58 -22.28
CA PRO A 98 -16.99 34.35 -21.49
C PRO A 98 -16.90 34.64 -19.98
N LEU A 99 -17.62 33.84 -19.19
CA LEU A 99 -17.63 33.93 -17.72
C LEU A 99 -16.21 33.72 -17.16
N LYS A 100 -15.86 34.46 -16.11
CA LYS A 100 -14.55 34.33 -15.46
C LYS A 100 -14.35 32.89 -14.98
N ARG A 101 -13.15 32.39 -15.22
CA ARG A 101 -12.73 31.02 -14.90
C ARG A 101 -11.35 31.09 -14.28
N GLU A 102 -11.17 30.33 -13.21
CA GLU A 102 -9.94 30.30 -12.44
C GLU A 102 -9.63 28.87 -12.02
N VAL A 103 -8.36 28.57 -11.81
CA VAL A 103 -7.95 27.29 -11.23
C VAL A 103 -8.26 27.33 -9.75
N ILE A 104 -9.15 26.46 -9.30
CA ILE A 104 -9.56 26.36 -7.90
C ILE A 104 -8.70 25.36 -7.12
N ARG A 105 -8.05 24.42 -7.82
CA ARG A 105 -7.22 23.38 -7.21
C ARG A 105 -6.29 22.75 -8.25
N ILE A 106 -5.15 22.25 -7.80
CA ILE A 106 -4.22 21.44 -8.57
C ILE A 106 -4.12 20.08 -7.87
N LEU A 107 -4.51 19.01 -8.55
CA LEU A 107 -4.35 17.65 -8.07
C LEU A 107 -2.98 17.12 -8.48
N THR A 108 -2.28 16.58 -7.49
CA THR A 108 -0.96 15.95 -7.63
C THR A 108 -0.96 14.63 -6.86
N PRO A 109 -0.01 13.71 -7.11
CA PRO A 109 0.05 12.43 -6.39
C PRO A 109 0.03 12.57 -4.87
N GLY A 110 0.68 13.60 -4.30
CA GLY A 110 0.73 13.82 -2.85
C GLY A 110 -0.44 14.62 -2.26
N THR A 111 -1.34 15.20 -3.07
CA THR A 111 -2.36 16.16 -2.59
C THR A 111 -3.81 15.69 -2.77
N LEU A 112 -3.98 14.37 -2.87
CA LEU A 112 -5.28 13.69 -3.03
C LEU A 112 -6.05 13.65 -1.70
N THR A 113 -7.36 13.84 -1.77
CA THR A 113 -8.26 13.78 -0.60
C THR A 113 -9.55 13.01 -0.87
N GLU A 114 -9.85 12.78 -2.14
CA GLU A 114 -10.95 12.00 -2.65
C GLU A 114 -10.75 10.52 -2.30
N ASP A 115 -11.77 9.89 -1.71
CA ASP A 115 -11.65 8.51 -1.21
C ASP A 115 -11.40 7.52 -2.35
N ASP A 116 -12.02 7.75 -3.51
CA ASP A 116 -11.87 6.91 -4.71
C ASP A 116 -10.46 6.97 -5.32
N LEU A 117 -9.68 8.01 -5.00
CA LEU A 117 -8.31 8.19 -5.49
C LEU A 117 -7.27 7.66 -4.50
N LEU A 118 -7.66 7.40 -3.25
CA LEU A 118 -6.75 7.07 -2.17
C LEU A 118 -6.76 5.56 -1.88
N PRO A 119 -5.59 4.92 -1.73
CA PRO A 119 -5.54 3.53 -1.28
C PRO A 119 -6.13 3.45 0.14
N PRO A 120 -7.17 2.65 0.41
CA PRO A 120 -7.88 2.71 1.70
C PRO A 120 -6.99 2.35 2.89
N ARG A 121 -6.07 1.39 2.71
CA ARG A 121 -5.23 0.82 3.77
C ARG A 121 -3.78 1.32 3.74
N ALA A 122 -3.49 2.39 3.00
CA ALA A 122 -2.18 3.03 2.98
C ALA A 122 -2.31 4.55 3.14
N HIS A 123 -1.25 5.17 3.68
CA HIS A 123 -1.12 6.62 3.70
C HIS A 123 -0.76 7.15 2.31
N ASN A 124 -1.15 8.39 2.04
CA ASN A 124 -0.76 9.11 0.83
C ASN A 124 0.10 10.33 1.21
N TYR A 125 1.35 10.06 1.59
CA TYR A 125 2.22 11.10 2.10
C TYR A 125 2.75 12.01 0.98
N LEU A 126 2.63 13.31 1.20
CA LEU A 126 3.43 14.35 0.57
C LEU A 126 4.63 14.64 1.47
N ALA A 127 5.84 14.67 0.92
CA ALA A 127 7.05 15.02 1.66
C ALA A 127 7.74 16.26 1.08
N ALA A 128 8.54 16.95 1.89
CA ALA A 128 9.38 18.06 1.47
C ALA A 128 10.77 17.98 2.11
N LEU A 129 11.81 18.29 1.33
CA LEU A 129 13.21 18.31 1.78
C LEU A 129 13.65 19.75 2.05
N GLY A 130 13.98 20.06 3.31
CA GLY A 130 14.52 21.35 3.72
C GLY A 130 16.00 21.26 4.07
N GLN A 131 16.75 22.31 3.77
CA GLN A 131 18.17 22.41 4.11
C GLN A 131 18.48 23.80 4.70
N ALA A 132 19.29 23.84 5.76
CA ALA A 132 19.78 25.07 6.36
C ALA A 132 21.24 24.89 6.81
N GLY A 133 22.18 25.47 6.04
CA GLY A 133 23.61 25.15 6.20
C GLY A 133 23.86 23.69 5.88
N ASP A 134 24.55 22.97 6.77
CA ASP A 134 24.84 21.54 6.62
C ASP A 134 23.71 20.63 7.15
N ALA A 135 22.73 21.21 7.86
CA ALA A 135 21.60 20.46 8.39
C ALA A 135 20.50 20.27 7.34
N MET A 136 19.92 19.07 7.31
CA MET A 136 18.86 18.69 6.39
C MET A 136 17.70 18.07 7.16
N ALA A 137 16.46 18.29 6.71
CA ALA A 137 15.28 17.74 7.34
C ALA A 137 14.24 17.32 6.30
N VAL A 138 13.44 16.32 6.65
CA VAL A 138 12.28 15.90 5.87
C VAL A 138 11.04 16.21 6.68
N ALA A 139 10.10 16.92 6.06
CA ALA A 139 8.74 17.08 6.57
C ALA A 139 7.79 16.27 5.70
N TRP A 140 6.74 15.71 6.29
CA TRP A 140 5.72 14.99 5.54
C TRP A 140 4.33 15.17 6.14
N ALA A 141 3.32 15.11 5.29
CA ALA A 141 1.93 15.19 5.68
C ALA A 141 1.06 14.26 4.83
N ASP A 142 -0.02 13.78 5.42
CA ASP A 142 -1.12 13.12 4.71
C ASP A 142 -2.36 14.01 4.85
N MET A 143 -2.80 14.60 3.74
CA MET A 143 -3.93 15.52 3.74
C MET A 143 -5.25 14.83 4.07
N SER A 144 -5.34 13.52 3.83
CA SER A 144 -6.54 12.72 4.08
C SER A 144 -6.68 12.27 5.54
N THR A 145 -5.60 12.29 6.31
CA THR A 145 -5.61 11.92 7.74
C THR A 145 -5.16 13.04 8.68
N GLY A 146 -4.63 14.13 8.14
CA GLY A 146 -4.06 15.23 8.90
C GLY A 146 -2.74 14.88 9.59
N ASP A 147 -2.07 13.78 9.21
CA ASP A 147 -0.69 13.51 9.67
C ASP A 147 0.21 14.67 9.29
N PHE A 148 1.05 15.13 10.21
CA PHE A 148 2.09 16.11 9.92
C PHE A 148 3.25 15.94 10.89
N ALA A 149 4.43 15.62 10.35
CA ALA A 149 5.64 15.45 11.13
C ALA A 149 6.86 15.96 10.39
N VAL A 150 7.94 16.18 11.14
CA VAL A 150 9.23 16.62 10.63
C VAL A 150 10.36 15.99 11.42
N GLN A 151 11.44 15.65 10.71
CA GLN A 151 12.63 15.03 11.29
C GLN A 151 13.88 15.61 10.64
N GLU A 152 14.88 15.95 11.47
CA GLU A 152 16.22 16.24 10.98
C GLU A 152 16.91 14.93 10.60
N VAL A 153 17.51 14.90 9.41
CA VAL A 153 18.05 13.69 8.82
C VAL A 153 19.43 13.96 8.25
N ALA A 154 20.37 13.09 8.58
CA ALA A 154 21.70 13.10 7.97
C ALA A 154 21.62 12.62 6.51
N VAL A 155 22.53 13.08 5.66
CA VAL A 155 22.52 12.78 4.21
C VAL A 155 22.49 11.28 3.93
N ASP A 156 23.24 10.49 4.69
CA ASP A 156 23.34 9.04 4.61
C ASP A 156 22.08 8.29 5.12
N ARG A 157 21.20 8.98 5.85
CA ARG A 157 19.94 8.43 6.37
C ARG A 157 18.70 8.84 5.59
N LEU A 158 18.83 9.80 4.67
CA LEU A 158 17.70 10.33 3.89
C LEU A 158 16.95 9.21 3.13
N GLU A 159 17.68 8.33 2.47
CA GLU A 159 17.11 7.22 1.70
C GLU A 159 16.25 6.31 2.60
N GLY A 160 16.73 5.99 3.80
CA GLY A 160 15.99 5.15 4.75
C GLY A 160 14.69 5.79 5.24
N VAL A 161 14.70 7.10 5.48
CA VAL A 161 13.49 7.85 5.89
C VAL A 161 12.48 7.93 4.74
N LEU A 162 12.92 8.22 3.51
CA LEU A 162 12.03 8.25 2.35
C LEU A 162 11.47 6.87 2.01
N ALA A 163 12.27 5.82 2.16
CA ALA A 163 11.84 4.42 2.03
C ALA A 163 10.81 4.01 3.09
N MET A 164 10.98 4.51 4.33
CA MET A 164 10.03 4.29 5.42
C MET A 164 8.68 4.97 5.13
N LEU A 165 8.72 6.22 4.65
CA LEU A 165 7.52 7.01 4.38
C LEU A 165 6.83 6.59 3.08
N ALA A 166 7.60 6.16 2.08
CA ALA A 166 7.13 5.90 0.72
C ALA A 166 6.22 7.03 0.19
N PRO A 167 6.68 8.30 0.17
CA PRO A 167 5.83 9.41 -0.21
C PRO A 167 5.39 9.30 -1.67
N ALA A 168 4.14 9.64 -1.95
CA ALA A 168 3.62 9.71 -3.32
C ALA A 168 4.29 10.84 -4.10
N GLU A 169 4.70 11.90 -3.40
CA GLU A 169 5.32 13.08 -3.97
C GLU A 169 6.35 13.68 -3.01
N LEU A 170 7.50 14.11 -3.55
CA LEU A 170 8.58 14.74 -2.79
C LEU A 170 8.90 16.12 -3.38
N VAL A 171 8.68 17.15 -2.57
CA VAL A 171 8.92 18.56 -2.90
C VAL A 171 10.35 18.95 -2.54
N VAL A 172 11.08 19.50 -3.51
CA VAL A 172 12.49 19.86 -3.38
C VAL A 172 12.75 21.25 -3.96
N PRO A 173 13.78 21.98 -3.47
CA PRO A 173 14.15 23.24 -4.09
C PRO A 173 14.68 23.02 -5.51
N THR A 174 14.34 23.91 -6.44
CA THR A 174 14.89 23.90 -7.81
C THR A 174 16.41 23.88 -7.78
N GLY A 175 17.02 22.92 -8.48
CA GLY A 175 18.48 22.73 -8.48
C GLY A 175 19.05 22.02 -7.25
N ALA A 176 18.23 21.44 -6.38
CA ALA A 176 18.69 20.62 -5.27
C ALA A 176 19.49 19.41 -5.77
N THR A 177 20.65 19.15 -5.13
CA THR A 177 21.41 17.92 -5.38
C THR A 177 20.89 16.84 -4.44
N LEU A 178 20.17 15.86 -5.00
CA LEU A 178 19.68 14.71 -4.25
C LEU A 178 20.72 13.58 -4.28
N PRO A 179 20.86 12.80 -3.18
CA PRO A 179 21.63 11.56 -3.22
C PRO A 179 21.11 10.62 -4.31
N GLU A 180 22.01 9.92 -4.99
CA GLU A 180 21.68 9.05 -6.14
C GLU A 180 20.61 7.99 -5.83
N GLY A 181 20.55 7.52 -4.58
CA GLY A 181 19.55 6.56 -4.09
C GLY A 181 18.12 7.10 -4.14
N VAL A 182 17.90 8.40 -3.92
CA VAL A 182 16.57 9.02 -3.82
C VAL A 182 15.81 8.94 -5.14
N ALA A 183 16.49 9.15 -6.27
CA ALA A 183 15.88 9.07 -7.60
C ALA A 183 15.33 7.67 -7.91
N GLY A 184 15.88 6.61 -7.29
CA GLY A 184 15.42 5.23 -7.47
C GLY A 184 14.25 4.81 -6.58
N LEU A 185 13.83 5.65 -5.62
CA LEU A 185 12.73 5.34 -4.71
C LEU A 185 11.35 5.49 -5.36
N GLY A 186 11.28 6.14 -6.53
CA GLY A 186 10.04 6.33 -7.28
C GLY A 186 9.03 7.38 -6.81
N PRO A 187 9.29 8.32 -5.87
CA PRO A 187 8.33 9.39 -5.61
C PRO A 187 8.26 10.34 -6.83
N CYS A 188 7.09 10.95 -7.05
CA CYS A 188 7.00 12.07 -7.99
C CYS A 188 7.84 13.23 -7.45
N LEU A 189 8.92 13.60 -8.16
CA LEU A 189 9.77 14.72 -7.76
C LEU A 189 9.15 16.04 -8.23
N THR A 190 9.01 16.97 -7.28
CA THR A 190 8.40 18.28 -7.52
C THR A 190 9.35 19.38 -7.13
N GLU A 191 9.96 20.02 -8.12
CA GLU A 191 10.80 21.19 -7.87
C GLU A 191 9.95 22.43 -7.58
N GLN A 192 10.39 23.22 -6.60
CA GLN A 192 9.78 24.49 -6.21
C GLN A 192 10.84 25.57 -5.98
N ALA A 193 10.43 26.83 -6.11
CA ALA A 193 11.35 27.96 -5.94
C ALA A 193 12.06 27.90 -4.56
N PRO A 194 13.39 28.11 -4.48
CA PRO A 194 14.14 28.03 -3.22
C PRO A 194 13.60 28.94 -2.11
N SER A 195 12.93 30.04 -2.46
CA SER A 195 12.27 30.95 -1.51
C SER A 195 11.20 30.27 -0.66
N LEU A 196 10.58 29.20 -1.16
CA LEU A 196 9.58 28.40 -0.43
C LEU A 196 10.20 27.65 0.76
N PHE A 197 11.52 27.42 0.73
CA PHE A 197 12.28 26.68 1.73
C PHE A 197 13.01 27.61 2.71
N ASP A 198 12.64 28.90 2.79
CA ASP A 198 13.22 29.81 3.79
C ASP A 198 12.77 29.43 5.21
N SER A 199 13.73 29.10 6.08
CA SER A 199 13.46 28.70 7.48
C SER A 199 12.65 29.74 8.28
N ALA A 200 12.91 31.04 8.09
CA ALA A 200 12.20 32.08 8.83
C ALA A 200 10.77 32.27 8.30
N GLY A 201 10.59 32.21 6.98
CA GLY A 201 9.30 32.14 6.31
C GLY A 201 8.48 30.93 6.75
N GLY A 202 9.11 29.76 6.81
CA GLY A 202 8.49 28.51 7.26
C GLY A 202 7.99 28.58 8.70
N THR A 203 8.79 29.09 9.63
CA THR A 203 8.34 29.32 11.02
C THR A 203 7.15 30.28 11.07
N ARG A 204 7.17 31.39 10.32
CA ARG A 204 6.03 32.32 10.28
C ARG A 204 4.78 31.67 9.69
N ALA A 205 4.92 30.88 8.63
CA ALA A 205 3.81 30.17 7.99
C ALA A 205 3.18 29.15 8.95
N LEU A 206 3.99 28.36 9.65
CA LEU A 206 3.51 27.40 10.67
C LEU A 206 2.82 28.10 11.84
N CYS A 207 3.40 29.17 12.38
CA CYS A 207 2.79 29.96 13.45
C CYS A 207 1.44 30.56 13.01
N SER A 208 1.37 31.11 11.79
CA SER A 208 0.14 31.64 11.20
C SER A 208 -0.91 30.56 11.02
N TYR A 209 -0.51 29.38 10.54
CA TYR A 209 -1.42 28.25 10.29
C TYR A 209 -2.03 27.70 11.58
N TYR A 210 -1.22 27.49 12.62
CA TYR A 210 -1.70 27.03 13.92
C TYR A 210 -2.27 28.13 14.81
N ALA A 211 -2.25 29.39 14.35
CA ALA A 211 -2.65 30.57 15.13
C ALA A 211 -1.92 30.69 16.49
N VAL A 212 -0.60 30.39 16.51
CA VAL A 212 0.25 30.49 17.70
C VAL A 212 1.33 31.56 17.54
N ALA A 213 1.83 32.10 18.65
CA ALA A 213 2.92 33.08 18.63
C ALA A 213 4.30 32.43 18.40
N SER A 214 4.48 31.18 18.84
CA SER A 214 5.73 30.43 18.74
C SER A 214 5.46 28.92 18.58
N LEU A 215 6.40 28.20 17.98
CA LEU A 215 6.37 26.75 17.84
C LEU A 215 6.86 26.00 19.09
N ASP A 216 7.35 26.70 20.12
CA ASP A 216 7.91 26.08 21.34
C ASP A 216 6.95 25.11 22.03
N GLY A 217 5.64 25.32 21.90
CA GLY A 217 4.61 24.41 22.42
C GLY A 217 4.47 23.08 21.68
N PHE A 218 4.98 22.99 20.44
CA PHE A 218 4.96 21.77 19.62
C PHE A 218 6.28 20.98 19.70
N GLY A 219 7.33 21.58 20.28
CA GLY A 219 8.64 20.97 20.41
C GLY A 219 9.78 21.89 19.95
N GLN A 220 10.98 21.33 19.86
CA GLN A 220 12.14 22.05 19.36
C GLN A 220 12.29 21.79 17.86
N PHE A 221 12.40 22.87 17.09
CA PHE A 221 12.54 22.82 15.63
C PHE A 221 13.86 23.44 15.21
N SER A 222 14.67 22.69 14.46
CA SER A 222 15.87 23.25 13.83
C SER A 222 15.50 24.10 12.62
N ARG A 223 16.43 24.93 12.13
CA ARG A 223 16.20 25.75 10.93
C ARG A 223 15.88 24.90 9.71
N ALA A 224 16.49 23.72 9.59
CA ALA A 224 16.22 22.79 8.49
C ALA A 224 14.79 22.21 8.61
N MET A 225 14.35 21.86 9.83
CA MET A 225 12.98 21.40 10.08
C MET A 225 11.95 22.48 9.69
N SER A 226 12.16 23.74 10.11
CA SER A 226 11.28 24.85 9.74
C SER A 226 11.26 25.10 8.23
N ALA A 227 12.39 24.97 7.54
CA ALA A 227 12.48 25.09 6.09
C ALA A 227 11.65 23.99 5.38
N ALA A 228 11.81 22.73 5.81
CA ALA A 228 11.10 21.59 5.23
C ALA A 228 9.58 21.70 5.46
N ALA A 229 9.16 21.90 6.70
CA ALA A 229 7.75 21.97 7.07
C ALA A 229 7.05 23.21 6.50
N GLY A 230 7.75 24.34 6.45
CA GLY A 230 7.27 25.55 5.79
C GLY A 230 7.07 25.35 4.30
N ALA A 231 8.00 24.68 3.63
CA ALA A 231 7.89 24.41 2.20
C ALA A 231 6.75 23.45 1.88
N LEU A 232 6.59 22.40 2.69
CA LEU A 232 5.47 21.47 2.60
C LEU A 232 4.14 22.22 2.70
N LEU A 233 3.99 23.06 3.73
CA LEU A 233 2.78 23.83 3.98
C LEU A 233 2.49 24.82 2.84
N GLY A 234 3.50 25.55 2.36
CA GLY A 234 3.35 26.46 1.24
C GLY A 234 3.02 25.75 -0.08
N TYR A 235 3.51 24.53 -0.28
CA TYR A 235 3.13 23.71 -1.44
C TYR A 235 1.68 23.21 -1.36
N ILE A 236 1.23 22.82 -0.16
CA ILE A 236 -0.19 22.52 0.09
C ILE A 236 -1.03 23.77 -0.21
N GLU A 237 -0.62 24.95 0.24
CA GLU A 237 -1.33 26.20 -0.04
C GLU A 237 -1.41 26.51 -1.55
N LEU A 238 -0.32 26.29 -2.28
CA LEU A 238 -0.25 26.48 -3.74
C LEU A 238 -1.22 25.55 -4.48
N THR A 239 -1.26 24.27 -4.10
CA THR A 239 -2.10 23.24 -4.75
C THR A 239 -3.56 23.36 -4.37
N GLN A 240 -3.86 23.72 -3.11
CA GLN A 240 -5.23 23.88 -2.62
C GLN A 240 -5.78 25.31 -2.79
N LYS A 241 -4.98 26.24 -3.34
CA LYS A 241 -5.35 27.65 -3.58
C LYS A 241 -5.92 28.33 -2.33
N GLY A 242 -5.29 28.09 -1.18
CA GLY A 242 -5.69 28.64 0.12
C GLY A 242 -6.75 27.84 0.88
N ASN A 243 -7.38 26.83 0.27
CA ASN A 243 -8.32 25.93 0.96
C ASN A 243 -7.56 24.85 1.74
N MET A 244 -6.86 25.27 2.80
CA MET A 244 -5.93 24.42 3.53
C MET A 244 -6.63 23.23 4.21
N PRO A 245 -6.08 22.01 4.10
CA PRO A 245 -6.56 20.88 4.90
C PRO A 245 -6.31 21.14 6.38
N ARG A 246 -7.06 20.46 7.23
CA ARG A 246 -6.76 20.39 8.65
C ARG A 246 -5.61 19.40 8.90
N LEU A 247 -4.45 19.92 9.23
CA LEU A 247 -3.29 19.17 9.69
C LEU A 247 -3.28 19.20 11.21
N ARG A 248 -2.96 18.06 11.81
CA ARG A 248 -2.79 17.94 13.25
C ARG A 248 -1.53 18.69 13.68
N PRO A 249 -1.40 19.02 14.98
CA PRO A 249 -0.17 19.58 15.53
C PRO A 249 1.07 18.86 15.02
N ILE A 250 1.97 19.62 14.39
CA ILE A 250 3.20 19.09 13.81
C ILE A 250 4.05 18.40 14.87
N GLN A 251 4.51 17.19 14.56
CA GLN A 251 5.38 16.43 15.45
C GLN A 251 6.85 16.55 15.03
N ALA A 252 7.69 17.08 15.91
CA ALA A 252 9.14 17.02 15.76
C ALA A 252 9.66 15.66 16.24
N ILE A 253 10.12 14.82 15.32
CA ILE A 253 10.69 13.52 15.66
C ILE A 253 12.16 13.71 16.05
N THR A 254 12.47 13.44 17.32
CA THR A 254 13.82 13.55 17.89
C THR A 254 14.45 12.16 18.08
N GLY A 255 15.68 11.98 17.59
CA GLY A 255 16.39 10.70 17.62
C GLY A 255 15.82 9.62 16.70
N SER A 256 16.45 8.44 16.66
CA SER A 256 15.90 7.25 16.01
C SER A 256 15.07 6.45 17.02
N GLY A 257 13.89 6.97 17.39
CA GLY A 257 12.90 6.23 18.20
C GLY A 257 12.35 4.97 17.51
N TYR A 258 12.81 4.72 16.28
CA TYR A 258 12.44 3.61 15.41
C TYR A 258 13.70 2.82 15.00
N MET A 259 13.50 1.54 14.72
CA MET A 259 14.47 0.68 14.07
C MET A 259 14.72 1.18 12.64
N GLU A 260 15.98 1.41 12.28
CA GLU A 260 16.35 1.80 10.92
C GLU A 260 16.36 0.57 10.01
N ILE A 261 15.69 0.68 8.86
CA ILE A 261 15.65 -0.36 7.82
C ILE A 261 15.82 0.36 6.48
N ASP A 262 16.90 0.07 5.76
CA ASP A 262 17.17 0.67 4.46
C ASP A 262 16.27 0.10 3.34
N GLN A 263 16.27 0.73 2.18
CA GLN A 263 15.39 0.35 1.08
C GLN A 263 15.70 -1.05 0.55
N ALA A 264 16.98 -1.41 0.43
CA ALA A 264 17.40 -2.72 -0.04
C ALA A 264 16.90 -3.83 0.89
N THR A 265 17.00 -3.62 2.20
CA THR A 265 16.50 -4.52 3.25
C THR A 265 14.97 -4.61 3.21
N ARG A 266 14.25 -3.48 3.09
CA ARG A 266 12.78 -3.47 2.97
C ARG A 266 12.29 -4.30 1.79
N ARG A 267 12.98 -4.15 0.64
CA ARG A 267 12.67 -4.87 -0.60
C ARG A 267 13.01 -6.36 -0.48
N SER A 268 14.20 -6.70 0.04
CA SER A 268 14.64 -8.11 0.16
C SER A 268 13.82 -8.90 1.19
N LEU A 269 13.35 -8.22 2.24
CA LEU A 269 12.44 -8.80 3.24
C LEU A 269 10.97 -8.73 2.83
N GLU A 270 10.62 -8.11 1.70
CA GLU A 270 9.24 -8.00 1.19
C GLU A 270 8.24 -7.53 2.29
N ILE A 271 8.60 -6.48 3.05
CA ILE A 271 7.87 -6.08 4.27
C ILE A 271 6.43 -5.66 3.96
N THR A 272 6.27 -4.70 3.04
CA THR A 272 4.94 -4.18 2.65
C THR A 272 4.54 -4.63 1.25
N ARG A 273 5.52 -4.83 0.37
CA ARG A 273 5.35 -5.25 -1.02
C ARG A 273 6.37 -6.32 -1.40
N THR A 274 6.02 -7.17 -2.34
CA THR A 274 6.89 -8.16 -2.95
C THR A 274 7.92 -7.51 -3.87
N LEU A 275 8.88 -8.30 -4.36
CA LEU A 275 9.83 -7.87 -5.40
C LEU A 275 9.13 -7.43 -6.70
N SER A 276 7.94 -7.95 -6.99
CA SER A 276 7.10 -7.53 -8.13
C SER A 276 6.24 -6.28 -7.86
N GLY A 277 6.30 -5.73 -6.65
CA GLY A 277 5.56 -4.53 -6.24
C GLY A 277 4.14 -4.79 -5.71
N GLU A 278 3.72 -6.04 -5.61
CA GLU A 278 2.39 -6.42 -5.11
C GLU A 278 2.35 -6.44 -3.59
N VAL A 279 1.20 -6.10 -2.98
CA VAL A 279 1.01 -6.29 -1.54
C VAL A 279 0.79 -7.77 -1.21
N LYS A 280 0.09 -8.51 -2.08
CA LYS A 280 -0.16 -9.93 -1.87
C LYS A 280 1.15 -10.71 -1.87
N GLY A 281 1.39 -11.51 -0.83
CA GLY A 281 2.62 -12.26 -0.66
C GLY A 281 3.70 -11.53 0.15
N SER A 282 3.48 -10.28 0.56
CA SER A 282 4.36 -9.56 1.50
C SER A 282 4.10 -9.95 2.97
N LEU A 283 5.00 -9.54 3.88
CA LEU A 283 4.79 -9.70 5.32
C LEU A 283 3.48 -9.02 5.77
N LEU A 284 3.22 -7.79 5.30
CA LEU A 284 1.98 -7.06 5.59
C LEU A 284 0.74 -7.90 5.26
N ALA A 285 0.68 -8.46 4.05
CA ALA A 285 -0.47 -9.27 3.64
C ALA A 285 -0.63 -10.57 4.44
N ALA A 286 0.47 -11.14 4.94
CA ALA A 286 0.43 -12.37 5.72
C ALA A 286 -0.14 -12.16 7.15
N ILE A 287 0.09 -10.98 7.74
CA ILE A 287 -0.26 -10.70 9.13
C ILE A 287 -1.47 -9.76 9.29
N ASP A 288 -1.90 -9.08 8.23
CA ASP A 288 -2.98 -8.11 8.29
C ASP A 288 -4.36 -8.78 8.43
N LEU A 289 -4.82 -8.87 9.68
CA LEU A 289 -6.20 -9.23 10.03
C LEU A 289 -6.99 -8.03 10.56
N THR A 290 -6.58 -6.79 10.32
CA THR A 290 -7.34 -5.61 10.78
C THR A 290 -8.63 -5.46 9.97
N VAL A 291 -9.71 -4.99 10.60
CA VAL A 291 -11.04 -4.93 9.97
C VAL A 291 -11.43 -3.53 9.50
N THR A 292 -10.65 -2.50 9.86
CA THR A 292 -10.84 -1.12 9.41
C THR A 292 -9.70 -0.65 8.51
N SER A 293 -9.97 0.36 7.69
CA SER A 293 -8.96 1.01 6.84
C SER A 293 -7.87 1.71 7.67
N ALA A 294 -8.28 2.41 8.74
CA ALA A 294 -7.36 3.09 9.66
C ALA A 294 -6.45 2.11 10.43
N GLY A 295 -7.00 0.97 10.89
CA GLY A 295 -6.21 -0.11 11.49
C GLY A 295 -5.18 -0.69 10.52
N GLY A 296 -5.57 -0.91 9.26
CA GLY A 296 -4.65 -1.38 8.21
C GLY A 296 -3.50 -0.40 7.94
N ARG A 297 -3.80 0.90 7.85
CA ARG A 297 -2.79 1.97 7.74
C ARG A 297 -1.82 1.96 8.92
N LEU A 298 -2.35 1.87 10.15
CA LEU A 298 -1.53 1.84 11.35
C LEU A 298 -0.65 0.58 11.43
N LEU A 299 -1.16 -0.59 11.04
CA LEU A 299 -0.36 -1.81 10.99
C LEU A 299 0.81 -1.67 10.01
N ALA A 300 0.53 -1.18 8.80
CA ALA A 300 1.56 -0.93 7.78
C ALA A 300 2.62 0.06 8.30
N ALA A 301 2.21 1.13 8.98
CA ALA A 301 3.11 2.08 9.60
C ALA A 301 3.97 1.43 10.71
N ARG A 302 3.40 0.57 11.57
CA ARG A 302 4.12 -0.08 12.67
C ARG A 302 5.20 -1.07 12.21
N ILE A 303 4.95 -1.84 11.14
CA ILE A 303 5.96 -2.74 10.58
C ILE A 303 6.95 -1.99 9.66
N GLY A 304 6.50 -0.89 9.06
CA GLY A 304 7.35 0.00 8.27
C GLY A 304 8.32 0.80 9.15
N ALA A 305 7.95 1.10 10.39
CA ALA A 305 8.78 1.78 11.38
C ALA A 305 8.62 1.11 12.76
N PRO A 306 9.25 -0.07 12.99
CA PRO A 306 9.25 -0.71 14.29
C PRO A 306 9.89 0.19 15.33
N LEU A 307 9.43 0.14 16.59
CA LEU A 307 9.97 1.01 17.64
C LEU A 307 11.35 0.54 18.10
N ALA A 308 12.21 1.47 18.49
CA ALA A 308 13.45 1.19 19.23
C ALA A 308 13.30 1.46 20.75
N SER A 309 12.08 1.73 21.22
CA SER A 309 11.75 1.99 22.63
C SER A 309 11.05 0.80 23.27
N ARG A 310 11.72 0.15 24.24
CA ARG A 310 11.16 -0.98 24.99
C ARG A 310 9.79 -0.67 25.60
N ALA A 311 9.65 0.49 26.24
CA ALA A 311 8.40 0.89 26.88
C ALA A 311 7.23 0.95 25.88
N GLY A 312 7.47 1.54 24.69
CA GLY A 312 6.45 1.63 23.65
C GLY A 312 6.10 0.28 23.01
N ILE A 313 7.06 -0.64 22.91
CA ILE A 313 6.82 -2.00 22.42
C ILE A 313 5.98 -2.78 23.44
N MET A 314 6.35 -2.71 24.73
CA MET A 314 5.65 -3.42 25.81
C MET A 314 4.19 -2.96 25.94
N ALA A 315 3.94 -1.66 25.88
CA ALA A 315 2.62 -1.04 25.83
C ALA A 315 1.73 -1.70 24.74
N ARG A 316 2.23 -1.79 23.51
CA ARG A 316 1.53 -2.45 22.40
C ARG A 316 1.29 -3.94 22.66
N LEU A 317 2.28 -4.67 23.19
CA LEU A 317 2.16 -6.10 23.50
C LEU A 317 1.16 -6.37 24.63
N ASP A 318 1.04 -5.46 25.60
CA ASP A 318 0.07 -5.53 26.70
C ASP A 318 -1.36 -5.39 26.18
N LEU A 319 -1.60 -4.47 25.24
CA LEU A 319 -2.88 -4.37 24.54
C LEU A 319 -3.23 -5.67 23.79
N VAL A 320 -2.30 -6.22 23.01
CA VAL A 320 -2.53 -7.50 22.30
C VAL A 320 -2.85 -8.62 23.29
N SER A 321 -2.12 -8.68 24.40
CA SER A 321 -2.33 -9.70 25.43
C SER A 321 -3.71 -9.59 26.07
N TRP A 322 -4.20 -8.38 26.31
CA TRP A 322 -5.52 -8.18 26.90
C TRP A 322 -6.63 -8.82 26.06
N TYR A 323 -6.59 -8.63 24.74
CA TYR A 323 -7.53 -9.25 23.79
C TYR A 323 -7.27 -10.75 23.58
N HIS A 324 -6.01 -11.17 23.53
CA HIS A 324 -5.62 -12.57 23.34
C HIS A 324 -6.18 -13.49 24.45
N HIS A 325 -6.20 -13.02 25.70
CA HIS A 325 -6.80 -13.74 26.83
C HIS A 325 -8.34 -13.72 26.82
N ARG A 326 -8.97 -13.05 25.85
CA ARG A 326 -10.43 -12.85 25.74
C ARG A 326 -10.93 -13.09 24.30
N PRO A 327 -10.75 -14.31 23.75
CA PRO A 327 -11.01 -14.60 22.33
C PRO A 327 -12.46 -14.29 21.92
N ALA A 328 -13.46 -14.70 22.71
CA ALA A 328 -14.86 -14.47 22.39
C ALA A 328 -15.22 -12.97 22.33
N LEU A 329 -14.71 -12.17 23.27
CA LEU A 329 -14.87 -10.72 23.24
C LEU A 329 -14.15 -10.13 22.04
N CYS A 330 -12.92 -10.57 21.75
CA CYS A 330 -12.16 -10.08 20.61
C CYS A 330 -12.92 -10.30 19.30
N ASP A 331 -13.51 -11.48 19.10
CA ASP A 331 -14.32 -11.78 17.91
C ASP A 331 -15.60 -10.95 17.84
N GLU A 332 -16.28 -10.73 18.96
CA GLU A 332 -17.46 -9.86 19.05
C GLU A 332 -17.13 -8.41 18.67
N LEU A 333 -16.12 -7.81 19.32
CA LEU A 333 -15.70 -6.43 19.07
C LEU A 333 -15.18 -6.24 17.64
N ARG A 334 -14.43 -7.20 17.10
CA ARG A 334 -14.03 -7.20 15.69
C ARG A 334 -15.24 -7.28 14.76
N GLY A 335 -16.26 -8.05 15.11
CA GLY A 335 -17.54 -8.10 14.40
C GLY A 335 -18.21 -6.72 14.34
N MET A 336 -18.19 -6.00 15.46
CA MET A 336 -18.75 -4.64 15.56
C MET A 336 -17.95 -3.60 14.77
N MET A 337 -16.61 -3.72 14.67
CA MET A 337 -15.78 -2.78 13.90
C MET A 337 -15.86 -2.99 12.38
N LYS A 338 -16.39 -4.13 11.90
CA LYS A 338 -16.54 -4.36 10.45
C LYS A 338 -17.50 -3.34 9.85
N GLY A 339 -17.05 -2.65 8.81
CA GLY A 339 -17.83 -1.61 8.14
C GLY A 339 -17.83 -0.27 8.87
N GLN A 340 -17.01 -0.10 9.91
CA GLN A 340 -16.86 1.20 10.56
C GLN A 340 -16.32 2.25 9.57
N PRO A 341 -16.99 3.40 9.42
CA PRO A 341 -16.52 4.46 8.53
C PRO A 341 -15.18 5.07 8.97
N ASP A 342 -14.42 5.58 7.99
CA ASP A 342 -13.11 6.20 8.22
C ASP A 342 -13.26 7.65 8.70
N ILE A 343 -13.14 7.85 10.02
CA ILE A 343 -13.31 9.15 10.69
C ILE A 343 -12.34 10.19 10.13
N ASP A 344 -11.06 9.83 9.99
CA ASP A 344 -10.00 10.76 9.59
C ASP A 344 -10.29 11.33 8.19
N ARG A 345 -10.66 10.46 7.23
CA ARG A 345 -10.93 10.89 5.85
C ARG A 345 -12.22 11.68 5.70
N ALA A 346 -13.27 11.31 6.43
CA ALA A 346 -14.52 12.07 6.46
C ALA A 346 -14.28 13.48 7.03
N LEU A 347 -13.51 13.57 8.13
CA LEU A 347 -13.13 14.84 8.74
C LEU A 347 -12.28 15.70 7.81
N ALA A 348 -11.30 15.11 7.12
CA ALA A 348 -10.48 15.82 6.14
C ALA A 348 -11.31 16.44 5.02
N ARG A 349 -12.22 15.67 4.41
CA ARG A 349 -13.12 16.19 3.35
C ARG A 349 -14.03 17.30 3.85
N LEU A 350 -14.63 17.16 5.03
CA LEU A 350 -15.46 18.20 5.64
C LEU A 350 -14.66 19.47 5.95
N SER A 351 -13.41 19.34 6.42
CA SER A 351 -12.55 20.49 6.71
C SER A 351 -12.21 21.32 5.48
N MET A 352 -12.08 20.67 4.32
CA MET A 352 -11.78 21.33 3.04
C MET A 352 -13.04 21.74 2.27
N GLY A 353 -14.23 21.60 2.84
CA GLY A 353 -15.49 21.91 2.12
C GLY A 353 -15.75 21.01 0.91
N HIS A 354 -15.10 19.85 0.84
CA HIS A 354 -15.32 18.81 -0.18
C HIS A 354 -16.27 17.71 0.30
N GLY A 355 -16.51 17.63 1.61
CA GLY A 355 -17.42 16.68 2.22
C GLY A 355 -18.89 17.04 2.03
N GLY A 356 -19.75 16.02 2.05
CA GLY A 356 -21.19 16.14 1.91
C GLY A 356 -21.98 15.53 3.08
N PRO A 357 -23.31 15.40 2.96
CA PRO A 357 -24.15 14.85 4.03
C PRO A 357 -23.78 13.41 4.41
N ARG A 358 -23.27 12.62 3.45
CA ARG A 358 -22.79 11.26 3.70
C ARG A 358 -21.57 11.22 4.63
N ASP A 359 -20.70 12.23 4.60
CA ASP A 359 -19.56 12.31 5.53
C ASP A 359 -20.03 12.62 6.96
N LEU A 360 -21.04 13.48 7.13
CA LEU A 360 -21.66 13.71 8.44
C LEU A 360 -22.30 12.44 8.99
N GLN A 361 -23.00 11.68 8.12
CA GLN A 361 -23.57 10.39 8.51
C GLN A 361 -22.50 9.36 8.88
N ALA A 362 -21.42 9.29 8.10
CA ALA A 362 -20.30 8.41 8.37
C ALA A 362 -19.68 8.69 9.75
N LEU A 363 -19.48 9.97 10.10
CA LEU A 363 -19.01 10.36 11.44
C LEU A 363 -19.99 9.95 12.54
N ALA A 364 -21.28 10.24 12.37
CA ALA A 364 -22.30 9.87 13.35
C ALA A 364 -22.33 8.35 13.58
N GLN A 365 -22.34 7.56 12.51
CA GLN A 365 -22.30 6.09 12.56
C GLN A 365 -21.02 5.59 13.23
N ALA A 366 -19.85 6.10 12.83
CA ALA A 366 -18.57 5.68 13.38
C ALA A 366 -18.49 5.91 14.90
N LEU A 367 -19.02 7.05 15.38
CA LEU A 367 -19.06 7.39 16.80
C LEU A 367 -20.06 6.56 17.60
N THR A 368 -21.24 6.28 17.04
CA THR A 368 -22.20 5.36 17.68
C THR A 368 -21.60 3.96 17.82
N MET A 369 -21.03 3.42 16.75
CA MET A 369 -20.35 2.12 16.76
C MET A 369 -19.19 2.10 17.78
N ALA A 370 -18.44 3.19 17.87
CA ALA A 370 -17.33 3.31 18.80
C ALA A 370 -17.80 3.33 20.27
N SER A 371 -18.92 4.00 20.56
CA SER A 371 -19.55 3.97 21.88
C SER A 371 -20.05 2.59 22.26
N ASP A 372 -20.71 1.88 21.34
CA ASP A 372 -21.19 0.52 21.56
C ASP A 372 -20.03 -0.45 21.80
N LEU A 373 -18.92 -0.28 21.08
CA LEU A 373 -17.70 -1.06 21.23
C LEU A 373 -17.12 -0.90 22.64
N VAL A 374 -16.90 0.34 23.10
CA VAL A 374 -16.38 0.62 24.45
C VAL A 374 -17.35 0.13 25.53
N GLY A 375 -18.65 0.32 25.32
CA GLY A 375 -19.69 -0.16 26.22
C GLY A 375 -19.68 -1.67 26.38
N THR A 376 -19.50 -2.41 25.28
CA THR A 376 -19.43 -3.88 25.28
C THR A 376 -18.15 -4.38 25.94
N ALA A 377 -17.00 -3.79 25.60
CA ALA A 377 -15.72 -4.11 26.23
C ALA A 377 -15.75 -3.90 27.76
N THR A 378 -16.39 -2.81 28.22
CA THR A 378 -16.45 -2.45 29.64
C THR A 378 -17.44 -3.31 30.42
N ARG A 379 -18.63 -3.59 29.87
CA ARG A 379 -19.67 -4.39 30.55
C ARG A 379 -19.29 -5.85 30.75
N ALA A 380 -18.63 -6.47 29.78
CA ALA A 380 -18.37 -7.91 29.80
C ALA A 380 -17.33 -8.31 30.85
N HIS A 381 -16.27 -7.51 31.04
CA HIS A 381 -15.11 -7.95 31.81
C HIS A 381 -14.43 -6.87 32.67
N GLY A 382 -14.87 -5.61 32.59
CA GLY A 382 -14.09 -4.47 33.09
C GLY A 382 -12.79 -4.28 32.30
N ILE A 383 -12.21 -3.08 32.36
CA ILE A 383 -10.99 -2.75 31.60
C ILE A 383 -9.73 -3.36 32.28
N GLY A 384 -9.85 -3.76 33.56
CA GLY A 384 -8.70 -4.10 34.41
C GLY A 384 -7.87 -2.86 34.75
N ASP A 385 -6.64 -3.06 35.25
CA ASP A 385 -5.70 -1.97 35.58
C ASP A 385 -4.85 -1.52 34.37
N LEU A 386 -5.27 -1.82 33.14
CA LEU A 386 -4.51 -1.47 31.93
C LEU A 386 -4.76 0.00 31.55
N ALA A 387 -3.93 0.89 32.11
CA ALA A 387 -4.04 2.34 31.94
C ALA A 387 -4.07 2.79 30.47
N GLU A 388 -3.33 2.11 29.59
CA GLU A 388 -3.33 2.42 28.16
C GLU A 388 -4.70 2.14 27.51
N LEU A 389 -5.34 1.01 27.82
CA LEU A 389 -6.66 0.71 27.29
C LEU A 389 -7.72 1.67 27.83
N ALA A 390 -7.61 2.09 29.09
CA ALA A 390 -8.47 3.12 29.65
C ALA A 390 -8.32 4.46 28.90
N ALA A 391 -7.08 4.90 28.65
CA ALA A 391 -6.83 6.11 27.87
C ALA A 391 -7.36 6.02 26.42
N LEU A 392 -7.26 4.84 25.79
CA LEU A 392 -7.86 4.59 24.48
C LEU A 392 -9.39 4.67 24.53
N HIS A 393 -10.03 4.06 25.52
CA HIS A 393 -11.47 4.15 25.70
C HIS A 393 -11.94 5.59 25.95
N ASP A 394 -11.23 6.36 26.78
CA ASP A 394 -11.54 7.77 27.03
C ASP A 394 -11.43 8.61 25.75
N ALA A 395 -10.37 8.39 24.95
CA ALA A 395 -10.19 9.05 23.66
C ALA A 395 -11.30 8.70 22.66
N VAL A 396 -11.77 7.44 22.65
CA VAL A 396 -12.90 7.00 21.83
C VAL A 396 -14.21 7.66 22.28
N MET A 397 -14.42 7.77 23.59
CA MET A 397 -15.68 8.27 24.16
C MET A 397 -15.80 9.81 24.11
N ALA A 398 -14.67 10.54 24.06
CA ALA A 398 -14.66 12.00 24.08
C ALA A 398 -15.62 12.66 23.06
N PRO A 399 -15.57 12.33 21.75
CA PRO A 399 -16.45 12.96 20.76
C PRO A 399 -17.83 12.31 20.63
N VAL A 400 -18.19 11.27 21.40
CA VAL A 400 -19.43 10.48 21.17
C VAL A 400 -20.71 11.30 21.24
N LYS A 401 -20.72 12.38 22.04
CA LYS A 401 -21.87 13.29 22.13
C LYS A 401 -22.25 13.87 20.76
N LEU A 402 -21.28 14.10 19.88
CA LEU A 402 -21.51 14.63 18.53
C LEU A 402 -22.42 13.71 17.70
N ALA A 403 -22.38 12.39 17.90
CA ALA A 403 -23.28 11.47 17.21
C ALA A 403 -24.76 11.78 17.50
N SER A 404 -25.07 12.13 18.75
CA SER A 404 -26.43 12.49 19.18
C SER A 404 -26.90 13.84 18.64
N GLU A 405 -25.97 14.70 18.22
CA GLU A 405 -26.27 16.00 17.60
C GLU A 405 -26.45 15.87 16.08
N LEU A 406 -25.68 14.98 15.43
CA LEU A 406 -25.73 14.76 13.97
C LEU A 406 -26.87 13.83 13.53
N ALA A 407 -27.03 12.67 14.17
CA ALA A 407 -27.94 11.62 13.68
C ALA A 407 -29.41 12.05 13.56
N PRO A 408 -29.99 12.85 14.49
CA PRO A 408 -31.36 13.32 14.36
C PRO A 408 -31.58 14.30 13.20
N ALA A 409 -30.52 15.00 12.77
CA ALA A 409 -30.60 16.00 11.71
C ALA A 409 -30.64 15.38 10.31
N LEU A 410 -30.02 14.21 10.14
CA LEU A 410 -29.81 13.60 8.83
C LEU A 410 -30.95 12.65 8.47
N ALA A 411 -31.43 12.74 7.22
CA ALA A 411 -32.40 11.82 6.65
C ALA A 411 -31.82 10.40 6.46
N ASP A 412 -32.68 9.42 6.18
CA ASP A 412 -32.25 8.03 6.00
C ASP A 412 -31.57 7.82 4.63
N GLU A 413 -32.06 8.48 3.58
CA GLU A 413 -31.45 8.51 2.25
C GLU A 413 -30.74 9.84 2.02
N LEU A 414 -29.42 9.80 1.81
CA LEU A 414 -28.60 11.00 1.66
C LEU A 414 -28.05 11.16 0.24
N PRO A 415 -28.15 12.37 -0.36
CA PRO A 415 -27.48 12.69 -1.60
C PRO A 415 -25.96 12.69 -1.39
N LEU A 416 -25.22 12.56 -2.49
CA LEU A 416 -23.76 12.70 -2.46
C LEU A 416 -23.36 14.14 -2.14
N LEU A 417 -24.01 15.10 -2.79
CA LEU A 417 -23.70 16.52 -2.68
C LEU A 417 -24.77 17.24 -1.88
N ALA A 418 -24.37 18.12 -0.97
CA ALA A 418 -25.30 18.89 -0.16
C ALA A 418 -26.18 19.84 -1.01
N ARG A 419 -25.66 20.33 -2.15
CA ARG A 419 -26.41 21.20 -3.08
C ARG A 419 -27.64 20.55 -3.71
N ASP A 420 -27.76 19.23 -3.64
CA ASP A 420 -28.89 18.50 -4.23
C ASP A 420 -30.10 18.46 -3.27
N GLY A 421 -29.91 18.83 -1.99
CA GLY A 421 -30.96 18.90 -0.97
C GLY A 421 -31.57 17.54 -0.59
N GLY A 422 -32.58 17.56 0.29
CA GLY A 422 -33.28 16.38 0.77
C GLY A 422 -32.51 15.56 1.80
N PHE A 423 -31.49 16.13 2.45
CA PHE A 423 -30.66 15.41 3.42
C PHE A 423 -31.02 15.68 4.88
N VAL A 424 -31.88 16.65 5.14
CA VAL A 424 -32.35 16.98 6.49
C VAL A 424 -33.61 16.17 6.82
N ARG A 425 -33.65 15.57 8.01
CA ARG A 425 -34.79 14.77 8.50
C ARG A 425 -36.00 15.68 8.77
N GLY A 426 -37.18 15.26 8.31
CA GLY A 426 -38.43 15.96 8.61
C GLY A 426 -38.67 16.03 10.13
N GLY A 427 -39.11 17.19 10.62
CA GLY A 427 -39.28 17.46 12.05
C GLY A 427 -38.02 17.97 12.77
N PHE A 428 -36.87 18.06 12.08
CA PHE A 428 -35.64 18.62 12.66
C PHE A 428 -35.67 20.16 12.71
N ASP A 429 -36.15 20.80 11.64
CA ASP A 429 -36.25 22.25 11.54
C ASP A 429 -37.64 22.66 11.04
N ALA A 430 -38.40 23.35 11.89
CA ALA A 430 -39.78 23.73 11.59
C ALA A 430 -39.88 24.67 10.37
N SER A 431 -38.88 25.54 10.15
CA SER A 431 -38.90 26.47 9.02
C SER A 431 -38.68 25.76 7.69
N LEU A 432 -37.82 24.74 7.67
CA LEU A 432 -37.63 23.87 6.53
C LEU A 432 -38.88 23.03 6.25
N ASP A 433 -39.50 22.49 7.30
CA ASP A 433 -40.74 21.71 7.17
C ASP A 433 -41.87 22.54 6.53
N GLU A 434 -42.02 23.81 6.95
CA GLU A 434 -42.99 24.75 6.35
C GLU A 434 -42.70 25.02 4.86
N LEU A 435 -41.43 25.22 4.50
CA LEU A 435 -41.01 25.45 3.11
C LEU A 435 -41.22 24.21 2.24
N CYS A 436 -40.91 23.02 2.76
CA CYS A 436 -41.15 21.74 2.10
C CYS A 436 -42.66 21.50 1.91
N ALA A 437 -43.48 21.81 2.92
CA ALA A 437 -44.94 21.71 2.81
C ALA A 437 -45.49 22.65 1.72
N LEU A 438 -45.00 23.89 1.64
CA LEU A 438 -45.40 24.84 0.61
C LEU A 438 -45.01 24.36 -0.80
N ARG A 439 -43.80 23.82 -0.96
CA ARG A 439 -43.31 23.22 -2.21
C ARG A 439 -44.20 22.04 -2.62
N ASP A 440 -44.49 21.13 -1.70
CA ASP A 440 -45.23 19.92 -1.98
C ASP A 440 -46.72 20.22 -2.26
N GLU A 441 -47.30 21.21 -1.58
CA GLU A 441 -48.65 21.70 -1.89
C GLU A 441 -48.72 22.36 -3.27
N SER A 442 -47.73 23.20 -3.63
CA SER A 442 -47.66 23.78 -4.98
C SER A 442 -47.59 22.70 -6.07
N ARG A 443 -46.86 21.60 -5.81
CA ARG A 443 -46.80 20.44 -6.72
C ARG A 443 -48.16 19.72 -6.84
N ARG A 444 -48.91 19.59 -5.75
CA ARG A 444 -50.27 19.03 -5.77
C ARG A 444 -51.23 19.92 -6.55
N LEU A 445 -51.15 21.24 -6.38
CA LEU A 445 -51.96 22.20 -7.12
C LEU A 445 -51.69 22.11 -8.64
N ILE A 446 -50.43 21.96 -9.06
CA ILE A 446 -50.08 21.73 -10.48
C ILE A 446 -50.71 20.43 -11.01
N ALA A 447 -50.68 19.35 -10.21
CA ALA A 447 -51.31 18.08 -10.60
C ALA A 447 -52.84 18.21 -10.71
N ALA A 448 -53.49 18.92 -9.79
CA ALA A 448 -54.92 19.21 -9.83
C ALA A 448 -55.29 20.10 -11.03
N LEU A 449 -54.40 21.03 -11.39
CA LEU A 449 -54.58 21.92 -12.53
C LEU A 449 -54.62 21.17 -13.86
N GLN A 450 -53.80 20.13 -14.01
CA GLN A 450 -53.89 19.24 -15.18
C GLN A 450 -55.30 18.65 -15.34
N HIS A 451 -55.90 18.16 -14.25
CA HIS A 451 -57.25 17.59 -14.29
C HIS A 451 -58.28 18.63 -14.72
N ARG A 452 -58.22 19.83 -14.13
CA ARG A 452 -59.08 20.96 -14.49
C ARG A 452 -58.94 21.34 -15.96
N TYR A 453 -57.72 21.37 -16.50
CA TYR A 453 -57.49 21.65 -17.92
C TYR A 453 -58.01 20.55 -18.84
N CYS A 454 -57.87 19.27 -18.47
CA CYS A 454 -58.47 18.17 -19.22
C CYS A 454 -60.00 18.29 -19.30
N GLU A 455 -60.67 18.62 -18.18
CA GLU A 455 -62.12 18.79 -18.12
C GLU A 455 -62.59 20.02 -18.89
N ALA A 456 -61.97 21.18 -18.68
CA ALA A 456 -62.35 22.43 -19.32
C ALA A 456 -62.19 22.38 -20.85
N THR A 457 -61.10 21.76 -21.33
CA THR A 457 -60.81 21.67 -22.77
C THR A 457 -61.42 20.43 -23.43
N GLY A 458 -61.86 19.43 -22.65
CA GLY A 458 -62.29 18.12 -23.14
C GLY A 458 -61.19 17.28 -23.78
N ILE A 459 -59.91 17.59 -23.52
CA ILE A 459 -58.75 16.90 -24.10
C ILE A 459 -58.11 16.02 -23.03
N ALA A 460 -58.51 14.74 -22.96
CA ALA A 460 -57.98 13.79 -21.98
C ALA A 460 -56.48 13.48 -22.15
N SER A 461 -55.90 13.73 -23.33
CA SER A 461 -54.47 13.51 -23.59
C SER A 461 -53.56 14.65 -23.13
N LEU A 462 -54.12 15.76 -22.63
CA LEU A 462 -53.37 16.91 -22.14
C LEU A 462 -52.53 16.51 -20.93
N LYS A 463 -51.25 16.88 -20.93
CA LYS A 463 -50.36 16.63 -19.79
C LYS A 463 -49.61 17.89 -19.40
N VAL A 464 -49.50 18.16 -18.12
CA VAL A 464 -48.56 19.16 -17.60
C VAL A 464 -47.22 18.46 -17.40
N LYS A 465 -46.17 18.97 -18.03
CA LYS A 465 -44.81 18.43 -17.93
C LYS A 465 -43.83 19.52 -17.57
N HIS A 466 -42.72 19.13 -16.97
CA HIS A 466 -41.59 20.03 -16.69
C HIS A 466 -40.43 19.70 -17.62
N ASN A 467 -39.72 20.71 -18.12
CA ASN A 467 -38.38 20.56 -18.67
C ASN A 467 -37.49 21.75 -18.28
N ASN A 468 -36.17 21.57 -18.29
CA ASN A 468 -35.22 22.56 -17.78
C ASN A 468 -35.14 23.86 -18.60
N VAL A 469 -35.71 23.91 -19.81
CA VAL A 469 -35.64 25.08 -20.72
C VAL A 469 -36.92 25.90 -20.71
N LEU A 470 -38.08 25.24 -20.70
CA LEU A 470 -39.41 25.86 -20.76
C LEU A 470 -40.13 25.87 -19.42
N GLY A 471 -39.60 25.15 -18.42
CA GLY A 471 -40.28 24.97 -17.15
C GLY A 471 -41.52 24.09 -17.25
N TYR A 472 -42.48 24.32 -16.37
CA TYR A 472 -43.80 23.69 -16.42
C TYR A 472 -44.62 24.19 -17.62
N HIS A 473 -45.08 23.27 -18.45
CA HIS A 473 -45.86 23.56 -19.64
C HIS A 473 -46.93 22.50 -19.88
N VAL A 474 -47.98 22.91 -20.56
CA VAL A 474 -49.07 22.07 -21.03
C VAL A 474 -48.68 21.49 -22.39
N ASP A 475 -48.66 20.17 -22.50
CA ASP A 475 -48.26 19.40 -23.67
C ASP A 475 -49.53 18.77 -24.30
N VAL A 476 -49.82 19.10 -25.56
CA VAL A 476 -50.94 18.53 -26.34
C VAL A 476 -50.48 18.06 -27.71
N ARG A 477 -51.18 17.09 -28.31
CA ARG A 477 -50.89 16.67 -29.70
C ARG A 477 -51.24 17.77 -30.68
N SER A 478 -50.52 17.87 -31.80
CA SER A 478 -50.75 18.88 -32.84
C SER A 478 -52.20 18.92 -33.35
N SER A 479 -52.90 17.78 -33.37
CA SER A 479 -54.32 17.67 -33.75
C SER A 479 -55.28 18.44 -32.83
N HIS A 480 -54.87 18.75 -31.61
CA HIS A 480 -55.69 19.48 -30.63
C HIS A 480 -55.19 20.92 -30.41
N ALA A 481 -54.13 21.34 -31.11
CA ALA A 481 -53.48 22.63 -30.88
C ALA A 481 -54.36 23.83 -31.24
N GLU A 482 -55.12 23.76 -32.35
CA GLU A 482 -56.05 24.84 -32.73
C GLU A 482 -57.08 25.14 -31.65
N LYS A 483 -57.56 24.10 -30.93
CA LYS A 483 -58.55 24.26 -29.88
C LYS A 483 -58.01 25.06 -28.69
N LEU A 484 -56.73 24.86 -28.32
CA LEU A 484 -56.10 25.65 -27.26
C LEU A 484 -55.64 27.03 -27.75
N MET A 485 -55.33 27.20 -29.05
CA MET A 485 -54.97 28.51 -29.60
C MET A 485 -56.15 29.49 -29.68
N GLN A 486 -57.37 28.98 -29.65
CA GLN A 486 -58.60 29.78 -29.60
C GLN A 486 -59.05 30.10 -28.18
N ASP A 487 -58.36 29.57 -27.18
CA ASP A 487 -58.66 29.78 -25.76
C ASP A 487 -57.64 30.76 -25.18
N ASP A 488 -58.12 31.95 -24.78
CA ASP A 488 -57.29 33.05 -24.26
C ASP A 488 -56.50 32.68 -22.99
N GLN A 489 -56.87 31.58 -22.30
CA GLN A 489 -56.16 31.10 -21.12
C GLN A 489 -54.78 30.47 -21.47
N PHE A 490 -54.62 29.95 -22.68
CA PHE A 490 -53.42 29.20 -23.09
C PHE A 490 -52.50 30.02 -24.00
N ILE A 491 -51.30 30.28 -23.51
CA ILE A 491 -50.27 31.05 -24.20
C ILE A 491 -49.30 30.08 -24.89
N HIS A 492 -49.21 30.13 -26.21
CA HIS A 492 -48.31 29.29 -26.99
C HIS A 492 -46.83 29.56 -26.64
N ARG A 493 -46.04 28.48 -26.46
CA ARG A 493 -44.61 28.54 -26.12
C ARG A 493 -43.72 27.93 -27.20
N GLN A 494 -44.07 26.74 -27.69
CA GLN A 494 -43.26 26.01 -28.64
C GLN A 494 -44.10 25.01 -29.44
N THR A 495 -43.77 24.82 -30.72
CA THR A 495 -44.31 23.73 -31.54
C THR A 495 -43.19 22.74 -31.87
N THR A 496 -43.45 21.45 -31.70
CA THR A 496 -42.58 20.35 -32.15
C THR A 496 -43.29 19.50 -33.20
N ALA A 497 -42.62 18.50 -33.76
CA ALA A 497 -43.19 17.65 -34.83
C ALA A 497 -44.48 16.91 -34.42
N GLN A 498 -44.66 16.61 -33.13
CA GLN A 498 -45.81 15.83 -32.64
C GLN A 498 -46.64 16.53 -31.56
N THR A 499 -46.08 17.52 -30.85
CA THR A 499 -46.76 18.21 -29.76
C THR A 499 -46.61 19.72 -29.84
N VAL A 500 -47.63 20.42 -29.35
CA VAL A 500 -47.63 21.88 -29.17
C VAL A 500 -47.69 22.16 -27.67
N ARG A 501 -46.85 23.10 -27.23
CA ARG A 501 -46.60 23.46 -25.84
C ARG A 501 -47.23 24.80 -25.53
N PHE A 502 -48.00 24.85 -24.44
CA PHE A 502 -48.64 26.05 -23.94
C PHE A 502 -48.25 26.32 -22.48
N THR A 503 -48.39 27.55 -22.03
CA THR A 503 -48.35 27.93 -20.61
C THR A 503 -49.65 28.68 -20.28
N THR A 504 -49.95 28.89 -19.01
CA THR A 504 -51.07 29.74 -18.56
C THR A 504 -50.54 30.67 -17.47
N THR A 505 -51.24 31.77 -17.17
CA THR A 505 -50.87 32.67 -16.07
C THR A 505 -50.88 31.93 -14.72
N GLU A 506 -51.92 31.12 -14.46
CA GLU A 506 -52.06 30.31 -13.25
C GLU A 506 -50.92 29.27 -13.11
N LEU A 507 -50.53 28.60 -14.20
CA LEU A 507 -49.42 27.64 -14.18
C LEU A 507 -48.08 28.35 -13.95
N ALA A 508 -47.87 29.53 -14.54
CA ALA A 508 -46.64 30.31 -14.36
C ALA A 508 -46.52 30.87 -12.92
N GLU A 509 -47.62 31.27 -12.29
CA GLU A 509 -47.65 31.70 -10.90
C GLU A 509 -47.31 30.54 -9.94
N LEU A 510 -47.96 29.38 -10.12
CA LEU A 510 -47.67 28.18 -9.34
C LEU A 510 -46.23 27.68 -9.53
N GLU A 511 -45.70 27.75 -10.74
CA GLU A 511 -44.30 27.42 -11.02
C GLU A 511 -43.34 28.37 -10.28
N ARG A 512 -43.62 29.67 -10.29
CA ARG A 512 -42.79 30.66 -9.58
C ARG A 512 -42.81 30.42 -8.07
N ASP A 513 -43.98 30.15 -7.51
CA ASP A 513 -44.15 29.89 -6.08
C ASP A 513 -43.45 28.58 -5.67
N LEU A 514 -43.59 27.52 -6.49
CA LEU A 514 -42.89 26.26 -6.32
C LEU A 514 -41.36 26.42 -6.37
N SER A 515 -40.85 27.13 -7.38
CA SER A 515 -39.41 27.39 -7.52
C SER A 515 -38.88 28.20 -6.34
N THR A 516 -39.60 29.25 -5.92
CA THR A 516 -39.21 30.09 -4.78
C THR A 516 -39.19 29.28 -3.48
N ALA A 517 -40.19 28.41 -3.26
CA ALA A 517 -40.22 27.52 -2.10
C ALA A 517 -39.07 26.51 -2.13
N ALA A 518 -38.77 25.92 -3.29
CA ALA A 518 -37.67 24.97 -3.46
C ALA A 518 -36.30 25.62 -3.21
N ASP A 519 -36.06 26.81 -3.77
CA ASP A 519 -34.80 27.54 -3.58
C ASP A 519 -34.59 27.94 -2.12
N ARG A 520 -35.66 28.39 -1.44
CA ARG A 520 -35.61 28.74 -0.01
C ARG A 520 -35.40 27.51 0.87
N ALA A 521 -36.05 26.38 0.55
CA ALA A 521 -35.83 25.12 1.27
C ALA A 521 -34.37 24.66 1.14
N LEU A 522 -33.81 24.69 -0.08
CA LEU A 522 -32.42 24.32 -0.32
C LEU A 522 -31.45 25.27 0.41
N ALA A 523 -31.70 26.58 0.39
CA ALA A 523 -30.88 27.53 1.14
C ALA A 523 -30.89 27.24 2.65
N ARG A 524 -32.08 26.93 3.21
CA ARG A 524 -32.21 26.56 4.62
C ARG A 524 -31.51 25.25 4.96
N GLU A 525 -31.62 24.24 4.10
CA GLU A 525 -30.85 23.00 4.25
C GLU A 525 -29.35 23.27 4.25
N MET A 526 -28.87 24.18 3.38
CA MET A 526 -27.45 24.52 3.33
C MET A 526 -26.96 25.24 4.59
N GLU A 527 -27.77 26.11 5.19
CA GLU A 527 -27.47 26.70 6.50
C GLU A 527 -27.36 25.64 7.60
N ILE A 528 -28.26 24.64 7.59
CA ILE A 528 -28.23 23.52 8.54
C ILE A 528 -26.95 22.70 8.33
N PHE A 529 -26.60 22.36 7.09
CA PHE A 529 -25.37 21.64 6.78
C PHE A 529 -24.13 22.37 7.31
N GLU A 530 -24.02 23.68 7.07
CA GLU A 530 -22.92 24.50 7.55
C GLU A 530 -22.84 24.56 9.08
N THR A 531 -23.99 24.56 9.75
CA THR A 531 -24.07 24.48 11.22
C THR A 531 -23.53 23.14 11.72
N LEU A 532 -23.98 22.02 11.15
CA LEU A 532 -23.51 20.67 11.52
C LEU A 532 -22.01 20.49 11.22
N ARG A 533 -21.55 20.97 10.06
CA ARG A 533 -20.13 20.97 9.70
C ARG A 533 -19.30 21.74 10.73
N SER A 534 -19.77 22.92 11.14
CA SER A 534 -19.06 23.74 12.13
C SER A 534 -18.95 23.04 13.49
N GLN A 535 -19.98 22.30 13.92
CA GLN A 535 -19.96 21.48 15.13
C GLN A 535 -18.92 20.35 15.03
N VAL A 536 -18.86 19.66 13.89
CA VAL A 536 -17.83 18.64 13.62
C VAL A 536 -16.42 19.22 13.71
N LEU A 537 -16.19 20.39 13.09
CA LEU A 537 -14.87 21.02 13.07
C LEU A 537 -14.44 21.52 14.45
N ALA A 538 -15.40 21.89 15.32
CA ALA A 538 -15.11 22.26 16.70
C ALA A 538 -14.57 21.08 17.54
N GLU A 539 -15.00 19.85 17.23
CA GLU A 539 -14.57 18.62 17.92
C GLU A 539 -13.48 17.84 17.17
N ALA A 540 -12.86 18.44 16.16
CA ALA A 540 -11.95 17.76 15.23
C ALA A 540 -10.72 17.11 15.90
N ASP A 541 -10.18 17.70 16.97
CA ASP A 541 -9.08 17.09 17.73
C ASP A 541 -9.51 15.83 18.46
N GLN A 542 -10.71 15.84 19.06
CA GLN A 542 -11.27 14.70 19.75
C GLN A 542 -11.60 13.58 18.75
N LEU A 543 -12.14 13.92 17.59
CA LEU A 543 -12.38 12.99 16.49
C LEU A 543 -11.09 12.29 16.03
N GLY A 544 -10.01 13.06 15.81
CA GLY A 544 -8.70 12.49 15.46
C GLY A 544 -8.07 11.68 16.60
N GLY A 545 -8.40 11.98 17.86
CA GLY A 545 -8.07 11.17 19.02
C GLY A 545 -8.77 9.80 18.98
N ALA A 546 -10.09 9.81 18.80
CA ALA A 546 -10.92 8.62 18.68
C ALA A 546 -10.50 7.73 17.50
N ALA A 547 -10.24 8.31 16.33
CA ALA A 547 -9.78 7.59 15.14
C ALA A 547 -8.49 6.80 15.39
N ARG A 548 -7.49 7.44 16.01
CA ARG A 548 -6.22 6.78 16.39
C ARG A 548 -6.42 5.70 17.43
N ALA A 549 -7.28 5.94 18.41
CA ALA A 549 -7.56 4.97 19.45
C ALA A 549 -8.25 3.72 18.90
N LEU A 550 -9.24 3.89 18.02
CA LEU A 550 -9.90 2.80 17.30
C LEU A 550 -8.91 2.03 16.42
N ALA A 551 -8.04 2.72 15.67
CA ALA A 551 -7.02 2.06 14.87
C ALA A 551 -6.06 1.23 15.75
N ALA A 552 -5.64 1.74 16.91
CA ALA A 552 -4.79 1.00 17.84
C ALA A 552 -5.48 -0.24 18.43
N ILE A 553 -6.77 -0.13 18.77
CA ILE A 553 -7.61 -1.24 19.22
C ILE A 553 -7.75 -2.30 18.12
N ASP A 554 -8.03 -1.89 16.87
CA ASP A 554 -8.14 -2.80 15.72
C ASP A 554 -6.83 -3.57 15.49
N VAL A 555 -5.68 -2.91 15.49
CA VAL A 555 -4.37 -3.58 15.35
C VAL A 555 -4.11 -4.57 16.49
N ALA A 556 -4.47 -4.22 17.73
CA ALA A 556 -4.29 -5.11 18.87
C ALA A 556 -5.17 -6.36 18.76
N MET A 557 -6.44 -6.20 18.39
CA MET A 557 -7.37 -7.30 18.15
C MET A 557 -6.98 -8.13 16.91
N ALA A 558 -6.42 -7.50 15.87
CA ALA A 558 -5.88 -8.16 14.70
C ALA A 558 -4.74 -9.11 15.06
N SER A 559 -3.77 -8.61 15.82
CA SER A 559 -2.63 -9.40 16.29
C SER A 559 -3.06 -10.52 17.24
N ALA A 560 -4.02 -10.25 18.15
CA ALA A 560 -4.53 -11.25 19.08
C ALA A 560 -5.23 -12.41 18.37
N ALA A 561 -6.10 -12.11 17.39
CA ALA A 561 -6.77 -13.13 16.59
C ALA A 561 -5.79 -13.89 15.67
N LEU A 562 -4.78 -13.20 15.12
CA LEU A 562 -3.72 -13.87 14.34
C LEU A 562 -2.98 -14.87 15.22
N ALA A 563 -2.65 -14.47 16.44
CA ALA A 563 -1.96 -15.33 17.40
C ALA A 563 -2.78 -16.56 17.79
N LEU A 564 -4.10 -16.41 18.00
CA LEU A 564 -4.98 -17.55 18.27
C LEU A 564 -5.13 -18.47 17.05
N LYS A 565 -5.18 -17.91 15.85
CA LYS A 565 -5.37 -18.67 14.60
C LYS A 565 -4.13 -19.47 14.19
N ARG A 566 -2.93 -18.99 14.56
CA ARG A 566 -1.64 -19.51 14.07
C ARG A 566 -0.68 -19.88 15.20
N ASP A 567 -1.14 -19.93 16.43
CA ASP A 567 -0.33 -20.23 17.61
C ASP A 567 0.91 -19.33 17.72
N PHE A 568 0.75 -18.01 17.56
CA PHE A 568 1.86 -17.06 17.76
C PHE A 568 2.03 -16.75 19.24
N CYS A 569 3.28 -16.60 19.68
CA CYS A 569 3.61 -16.31 21.07
C CYS A 569 3.83 -14.81 21.30
N ARG A 570 3.64 -14.38 22.55
CA ARG A 570 4.10 -13.06 22.99
C ARG A 570 5.64 -13.07 23.07
N PRO A 571 6.36 -12.18 22.37
CA PRO A 571 7.80 -12.06 22.53
C PRO A 571 8.16 -11.39 23.87
N GLU A 572 9.25 -11.83 24.48
CA GLU A 572 9.93 -11.13 25.57
C GLU A 572 10.88 -10.09 24.99
N ILE A 573 10.74 -8.82 25.40
CA ILE A 573 11.58 -7.72 24.92
C ILE A 573 12.59 -7.33 26.00
N ARG A 574 13.88 -7.39 25.66
CA ARG A 574 15.01 -7.15 26.55
C ARG A 574 15.82 -5.92 26.11
N ASP A 575 16.63 -5.37 27.03
CA ASP A 575 17.51 -4.22 26.74
C ASP A 575 18.95 -4.64 26.39
N ASP A 576 19.25 -5.93 26.41
CA ASP A 576 20.53 -6.55 26.04
C ASP A 576 20.60 -6.88 24.53
N LEU A 577 21.56 -7.75 24.15
CA LEU A 577 21.75 -8.21 22.77
C LEU A 577 21.10 -9.58 22.49
N SER A 578 20.30 -10.11 23.42
CA SER A 578 19.70 -11.44 23.29
C SER A 578 18.92 -11.59 21.98
N PHE A 579 18.97 -12.79 21.39
CA PHE A 579 18.11 -13.15 20.27
C PHE A 579 17.90 -14.67 20.30
N GLU A 580 16.83 -15.11 20.94
CA GLU A 580 16.52 -16.51 21.16
C GLU A 580 15.09 -16.79 20.66
N ILE A 581 14.99 -17.62 19.63
CA ILE A 581 13.75 -18.03 18.98
C ILE A 581 13.66 -19.56 19.06
N VAL A 582 12.58 -20.07 19.66
CA VAL A 582 12.29 -21.50 19.74
C VAL A 582 11.14 -21.81 18.80
N ARG A 583 11.33 -22.79 17.92
CA ARG A 583 10.40 -23.24 16.89
C ARG A 583 9.83 -22.08 16.06
N GLY A 584 10.70 -21.17 15.62
CA GLY A 584 10.34 -20.06 14.76
C GLY A 584 9.82 -20.53 13.40
N ARG A 585 8.86 -19.79 12.83
CA ARG A 585 8.23 -20.07 11.54
C ARG A 585 8.21 -18.82 10.68
N HIS A 586 8.30 -18.99 9.36
CA HIS A 586 8.23 -17.86 8.44
C HIS A 586 6.75 -17.46 8.21
N PRO A 587 6.31 -16.26 8.60
CA PRO A 587 4.88 -15.90 8.63
C PRO A 587 4.21 -15.91 7.24
N VAL A 588 4.95 -15.48 6.21
CA VAL A 588 4.47 -15.51 4.82
C VAL A 588 4.35 -16.94 4.27
N ILE A 589 5.44 -17.72 4.34
CA ILE A 589 5.48 -19.07 3.76
C ILE A 589 4.51 -20.01 4.49
N GLU A 590 4.40 -19.93 5.82
CA GLU A 590 3.41 -20.68 6.60
C GLU A 590 1.98 -20.42 6.10
N THR A 591 1.67 -19.18 5.72
CA THR A 591 0.36 -18.81 5.17
C THR A 591 0.14 -19.39 3.77
N MET A 592 1.18 -19.42 2.93
CA MET A 592 1.11 -19.98 1.58
C MET A 592 0.95 -21.51 1.58
N LEU A 593 1.57 -22.21 2.53
CA LEU A 593 1.55 -23.68 2.61
C LEU A 593 0.29 -24.27 3.27
N ALA A 594 -0.56 -23.44 3.88
CA ALA A 594 -1.75 -23.86 4.64
C ALA A 594 -2.80 -24.69 3.85
N GLY A 595 -2.58 -24.97 2.56
CA GLY A 595 -3.42 -25.80 1.69
C GLY A 595 -2.96 -27.25 1.46
N GLY A 596 -1.86 -27.72 2.07
CA GLY A 596 -1.44 -29.13 1.90
C GLY A 596 -0.18 -29.59 2.64
N ASP A 597 0.80 -28.72 2.88
CA ASP A 597 2.10 -29.08 3.50
C ASP A 597 2.33 -28.31 4.81
N ASN A 598 2.92 -28.96 5.81
CA ASN A 598 3.27 -28.31 7.09
C ASN A 598 4.64 -27.62 6.99
N PHE A 599 4.72 -26.36 7.44
CA PHE A 599 6.00 -25.64 7.58
C PHE A 599 6.84 -26.27 8.71
N ILE A 600 8.15 -26.44 8.48
CA ILE A 600 9.08 -26.99 9.48
C ILE A 600 9.66 -25.85 10.33
N PRO A 601 9.34 -25.78 11.64
CA PRO A 601 9.84 -24.74 12.52
C PRO A 601 11.33 -24.94 12.84
N ASN A 602 12.05 -23.83 13.06
CA ASN A 602 13.49 -23.83 13.33
C ASN A 602 13.84 -22.91 14.51
N ASP A 603 14.80 -23.35 15.32
CA ASP A 603 15.35 -22.56 16.42
C ASP A 603 16.41 -21.58 15.89
N CYS A 604 16.63 -20.47 16.61
CA CYS A 604 17.68 -19.50 16.32
C CYS A 604 18.15 -18.85 17.63
N GLY A 605 19.43 -18.98 17.96
CA GLY A 605 20.02 -18.42 19.18
C GLY A 605 21.29 -17.65 18.87
N LEU A 606 21.23 -16.32 18.82
CA LEU A 606 22.41 -15.46 18.60
C LEU A 606 22.99 -14.91 19.91
N GLY A 607 22.61 -15.54 21.03
CA GLY A 607 23.14 -15.30 22.36
C GLY A 607 23.07 -13.85 22.83
N ASP A 608 23.81 -13.54 23.89
CA ASP A 608 23.81 -12.22 24.55
C ASP A 608 25.02 -11.35 24.15
N THR A 609 25.91 -11.87 23.30
CA THR A 609 27.18 -11.23 22.94
C THR A 609 27.29 -10.89 21.45
N GLY A 610 26.18 -10.94 20.70
CA GLY A 610 26.13 -10.64 19.27
C GLY A 610 26.69 -11.76 18.40
N GLU A 611 26.28 -13.00 18.64
CA GLU A 611 26.84 -14.17 17.95
C GLU A 611 26.52 -14.17 16.45
N ILE A 612 27.34 -14.92 15.72
CA ILE A 612 27.25 -15.09 14.28
C ILE A 612 26.99 -16.56 13.99
N TRP A 613 25.90 -16.85 13.29
CA TRP A 613 25.64 -18.18 12.75
C TRP A 613 26.07 -18.23 11.29
N LEU A 614 27.02 -19.09 10.98
CA LEU A 614 27.41 -19.45 9.63
C LEU A 614 26.52 -20.61 9.14
N VAL A 615 25.57 -20.31 8.26
CA VAL A 615 24.57 -21.27 7.78
C VAL A 615 25.00 -21.83 6.42
N THR A 616 25.20 -23.14 6.35
CA THR A 616 25.61 -23.85 5.13
C THR A 616 24.50 -24.79 4.62
N GLY A 617 24.53 -25.12 3.33
CA GLY A 617 23.64 -26.12 2.75
C GLY A 617 23.19 -25.81 1.32
N PRO A 618 22.53 -26.77 0.65
CA PRO A 618 22.12 -26.63 -0.76
C PRO A 618 21.15 -25.47 -1.03
N ASN A 619 21.10 -24.97 -2.27
CA ASN A 619 20.31 -23.80 -2.70
C ASN A 619 18.78 -23.97 -2.60
N MET A 620 18.29 -25.16 -2.29
CA MET A 620 16.86 -25.45 -2.08
C MET A 620 16.55 -25.94 -0.66
N ALA A 621 17.55 -25.96 0.22
CA ALA A 621 17.39 -26.52 1.56
C ALA A 621 16.71 -25.57 2.56
N GLY A 622 16.34 -24.36 2.13
CA GLY A 622 15.58 -23.40 2.95
C GLY A 622 16.41 -22.31 3.65
N LYS A 623 17.70 -22.11 3.28
CA LYS A 623 18.58 -21.10 3.88
C LYS A 623 17.94 -19.71 3.90
N SER A 624 17.66 -19.13 2.73
CA SER A 624 17.06 -17.79 2.58
C SER A 624 15.74 -17.63 3.33
N THR A 625 14.94 -18.70 3.43
CA THR A 625 13.71 -18.72 4.23
C THR A 625 14.01 -18.61 5.72
N PHE A 626 15.00 -19.35 6.23
CA PHE A 626 15.41 -19.25 7.63
C PHE A 626 15.97 -17.86 7.99
N LEU A 627 16.77 -17.25 7.11
CA LEU A 627 17.27 -15.89 7.36
C LEU A 627 16.12 -14.86 7.42
N ARG A 628 15.24 -14.85 6.41
CA ARG A 628 14.11 -13.92 6.34
C ARG A 628 13.11 -14.12 7.49
N GLN A 629 12.88 -15.36 7.91
CA GLN A 629 12.05 -15.69 9.06
C GLN A 629 12.47 -14.91 10.31
N ASN A 630 13.75 -14.96 10.66
CA ASN A 630 14.25 -14.30 11.87
C ASN A 630 14.18 -12.77 11.76
N ALA A 631 14.38 -12.21 10.56
CA ALA A 631 14.17 -10.79 10.30
C ALA A 631 12.72 -10.37 10.53
N HIS A 632 11.76 -11.15 10.00
CA HIS A 632 10.32 -10.88 10.15
C HIS A 632 9.89 -10.98 11.62
N ILE A 633 10.38 -11.98 12.35
CA ILE A 633 10.11 -12.13 13.78
C ILE A 633 10.60 -10.89 14.56
N ALA A 634 11.82 -10.40 14.27
CA ALA A 634 12.36 -9.20 14.88
C ALA A 634 11.50 -7.94 14.61
N ILE A 635 11.11 -7.74 13.34
CA ILE A 635 10.27 -6.63 12.90
C ILE A 635 8.90 -6.69 13.60
N MET A 636 8.26 -7.85 13.63
CA MET A 636 6.97 -8.05 14.27
C MET A 636 7.04 -7.79 15.79
N ALA A 637 8.08 -8.29 16.46
CA ALA A 637 8.28 -8.06 17.89
C ALA A 637 8.40 -6.56 18.22
N GLN A 638 9.26 -5.82 17.53
CA GLN A 638 9.43 -4.37 17.75
C GLN A 638 8.30 -3.51 17.17
N ALA A 639 7.46 -4.06 16.27
CA ALA A 639 6.19 -3.45 15.90
C ALA A 639 5.14 -3.55 17.03
N GLY A 640 5.37 -4.40 18.03
CA GLY A 640 4.46 -4.67 19.15
C GLY A 640 3.42 -5.73 18.84
N LEU A 641 3.77 -6.72 18.02
CA LEU A 641 2.92 -7.83 17.60
C LEU A 641 3.40 -9.15 18.21
N PHE A 642 2.50 -10.12 18.38
CA PHE A 642 2.89 -11.50 18.69
C PHE A 642 3.59 -12.13 17.47
N VAL A 643 4.50 -13.08 17.71
CA VAL A 643 5.43 -13.59 16.70
C VAL A 643 5.27 -15.09 16.43
N PRO A 644 5.57 -15.57 15.21
CA PRO A 644 5.42 -16.97 14.80
C PRO A 644 6.49 -17.89 15.41
N ALA A 645 6.46 -18.10 16.73
CA ALA A 645 7.38 -18.98 17.45
C ALA A 645 6.65 -19.68 18.61
N GLU A 646 7.27 -20.69 19.23
CA GLU A 646 6.81 -21.23 20.52
C GLU A 646 7.18 -20.28 21.65
N THR A 647 8.44 -19.82 21.67
CA THR A 647 8.91 -18.73 22.53
C THR A 647 9.87 -17.84 21.76
N ALA A 648 9.92 -16.56 22.10
CA ALA A 648 10.86 -15.60 21.53
C ALA A 648 11.34 -14.62 22.59
N SER A 649 12.65 -14.41 22.69
CA SER A 649 13.29 -13.41 23.54
C SER A 649 14.24 -12.57 22.69
N ILE A 650 13.97 -11.27 22.59
CA ILE A 650 14.65 -10.37 21.65
C ILE A 650 15.08 -9.10 22.37
N GLY A 651 16.39 -8.86 22.42
CA GLY A 651 16.99 -7.59 22.80
C GLY A 651 16.78 -6.52 21.73
N ILE A 652 16.58 -5.26 22.12
CA ILE A 652 16.31 -4.15 21.18
C ILE A 652 17.34 -4.11 20.03
N ILE A 653 16.84 -4.13 18.81
CA ILE A 653 17.56 -3.95 17.56
C ILE A 653 17.37 -2.51 17.08
N ASP A 654 18.48 -1.81 16.84
CA ASP A 654 18.49 -0.44 16.33
C ASP A 654 18.44 -0.39 14.80
N ARG A 655 19.04 -1.38 14.11
CA ARG A 655 19.07 -1.47 12.65
C ARG A 655 18.94 -2.92 12.18
N ILE A 656 18.19 -3.13 11.09
CA ILE A 656 18.21 -4.39 10.36
C ILE A 656 18.84 -4.16 8.99
N PHE A 657 19.77 -5.03 8.64
CA PHE A 657 20.36 -5.11 7.31
C PHE A 657 20.10 -6.48 6.71
N SER A 658 19.67 -6.51 5.45
CA SER A 658 19.43 -7.76 4.73
C SER A 658 19.93 -7.69 3.30
N ARG A 659 20.86 -8.59 3.00
CA ARG A 659 21.27 -8.97 1.66
C ARG A 659 20.78 -10.39 1.39
N VAL A 660 19.58 -10.51 0.84
CA VAL A 660 19.03 -11.77 0.31
C VAL A 660 18.86 -11.58 -1.19
N GLY A 661 19.57 -12.40 -1.98
CA GLY A 661 19.85 -12.26 -3.42
C GLY A 661 18.98 -11.26 -4.22
N ALA A 662 19.62 -10.29 -4.86
CA ALA A 662 18.94 -9.36 -5.77
C ALA A 662 18.83 -9.91 -7.20
N ALA A 663 17.70 -9.61 -7.84
CA ALA A 663 17.57 -9.55 -9.28
C ALA A 663 18.32 -8.32 -9.84
N ASP A 664 18.74 -8.41 -11.10
CA ASP A 664 19.53 -7.41 -11.83
C ASP A 664 18.99 -5.97 -11.68
N ASP A 665 19.90 -5.00 -11.56
CA ASP A 665 19.60 -3.58 -11.81
C ASP A 665 20.18 -3.19 -13.19
N LEU A 666 19.58 -3.80 -14.23
CA LEU A 666 19.89 -3.51 -15.64
C LEU A 666 19.66 -2.03 -16.00
N ALA A 667 18.79 -1.34 -15.27
CA ALA A 667 18.42 0.05 -15.51
C ALA A 667 19.55 1.03 -15.17
N ARG A 668 20.43 0.71 -14.21
CA ARG A 668 21.54 1.57 -13.78
C ARG A 668 22.91 1.16 -14.35
N GLY A 669 22.98 0.13 -15.18
CA GLY A 669 24.23 -0.31 -15.82
C GLY A 669 25.33 -0.79 -14.84
N ARG A 670 24.96 -1.13 -13.59
CA ARG A 670 25.90 -1.65 -12.58
C ARG A 670 25.90 -3.18 -12.64
N SER A 671 27.08 -3.80 -12.53
CA SER A 671 27.17 -5.26 -12.44
C SER A 671 26.53 -5.75 -11.14
N THR A 672 25.97 -6.96 -11.16
CA THR A 672 25.39 -7.62 -9.98
C THR A 672 26.37 -7.66 -8.81
N PHE A 673 27.64 -7.92 -9.10
CA PHE A 673 28.72 -7.90 -8.13
C PHE A 673 28.98 -6.50 -7.53
N MET A 674 28.97 -5.43 -8.34
CA MET A 674 29.18 -4.08 -7.81
C MET A 674 28.03 -3.65 -6.89
N VAL A 675 26.79 -3.95 -7.25
CA VAL A 675 25.62 -3.70 -6.38
C VAL A 675 25.77 -4.46 -5.06
N GLU A 676 26.17 -5.72 -5.14
CA GLU A 676 26.44 -6.56 -3.98
C GLU A 676 27.53 -5.98 -3.07
N MET A 677 28.62 -5.46 -3.64
CA MET A 677 29.71 -4.83 -2.88
C MET A 677 29.30 -3.50 -2.25
N VAL A 678 28.48 -2.69 -2.93
CA VAL A 678 27.96 -1.44 -2.36
C VAL A 678 27.02 -1.72 -1.20
N GLU A 679 26.12 -2.70 -1.33
CA GLU A 679 25.23 -3.13 -0.26
C GLU A 679 26.05 -3.69 0.92
N THR A 680 27.01 -4.58 0.68
CA THR A 680 27.89 -5.13 1.72
C THR A 680 28.67 -4.03 2.43
N ALA A 681 29.24 -3.07 1.69
CA ALA A 681 29.95 -1.94 2.26
C ALA A 681 29.03 -1.06 3.12
N ALA A 682 27.77 -0.86 2.70
CA ALA A 682 26.80 -0.12 3.50
C ALA A 682 26.52 -0.82 4.84
N ILE A 683 26.41 -2.15 4.83
CA ILE A 683 26.21 -2.97 6.05
C ILE A 683 27.40 -2.81 6.98
N LEU A 684 28.62 -3.10 6.50
CA LEU A 684 29.83 -3.09 7.34
C LEU A 684 30.10 -1.71 7.95
N ASN A 685 29.90 -0.63 7.18
CA ASN A 685 30.17 0.73 7.64
C ASN A 685 29.11 1.28 8.62
N ARG A 686 27.89 0.73 8.63
CA ARG A 686 26.74 1.29 9.37
C ARG A 686 26.21 0.39 10.48
N ALA A 687 26.53 -0.91 10.46
CA ALA A 687 26.11 -1.82 11.52
C ALA A 687 26.76 -1.43 12.87
N THR A 688 25.94 -1.43 13.91
CA THR A 688 26.33 -1.23 15.31
C THR A 688 26.26 -2.56 16.05
N GLU A 689 26.74 -2.60 17.29
CA GLU A 689 26.63 -3.79 18.15
C GLU A 689 25.17 -4.25 18.36
N ARG A 690 24.19 -3.33 18.30
CA ARG A 690 22.76 -3.64 18.42
C ARG A 690 22.10 -4.02 17.10
N SER A 691 22.80 -3.91 15.97
CA SER A 691 22.23 -4.24 14.67
C SER A 691 22.00 -5.74 14.52
N PHE A 692 21.06 -6.08 13.63
CA PHE A 692 20.84 -7.44 13.19
C PHE A 692 21.10 -7.54 11.69
N VAL A 693 22.10 -8.35 11.33
CA VAL A 693 22.63 -8.45 9.97
C VAL A 693 22.31 -9.81 9.36
N ILE A 694 21.81 -9.78 8.12
CA ILE A 694 21.48 -10.95 7.31
C ILE A 694 22.27 -10.87 6.01
N LEU A 695 23.13 -11.85 5.77
CA LEU A 695 23.93 -11.96 4.56
C LEU A 695 23.69 -13.33 3.91
N ASP A 696 23.29 -13.34 2.64
CA ASP A 696 23.02 -14.56 1.89
C ASP A 696 23.91 -14.63 0.64
N GLU A 697 24.84 -15.60 0.64
CA GLU A 697 25.67 -15.98 -0.51
C GLU A 697 26.53 -14.85 -1.11
N ILE A 698 27.16 -14.02 -0.25
CA ILE A 698 28.15 -13.01 -0.67
C ILE A 698 29.31 -13.67 -1.45
N GLY A 699 29.81 -12.96 -2.46
CA GLY A 699 30.97 -13.29 -3.26
C GLY A 699 30.66 -14.17 -4.47
N ARG A 700 29.38 -14.40 -4.82
CA ARG A 700 29.02 -15.32 -5.92
C ARG A 700 29.30 -14.75 -7.31
N GLY A 701 29.27 -13.43 -7.48
CA GLY A 701 29.35 -12.76 -8.79
C GLY A 701 30.76 -12.62 -9.40
N THR A 702 31.80 -13.20 -8.79
CA THR A 702 33.20 -13.02 -9.19
C THR A 702 33.99 -14.35 -9.17
N ALA A 703 35.28 -14.30 -9.46
CA ALA A 703 36.18 -15.45 -9.33
C ALA A 703 36.08 -16.04 -7.92
N THR A 704 36.02 -17.38 -7.83
CA THR A 704 35.72 -18.11 -6.59
C THR A 704 36.62 -17.71 -5.42
N TYR A 705 37.91 -17.46 -5.67
CA TYR A 705 38.85 -17.05 -4.63
C TYR A 705 38.68 -15.60 -4.17
N ASP A 706 38.39 -14.68 -5.10
CA ASP A 706 38.12 -13.27 -4.74
C ASP A 706 36.83 -13.18 -3.92
N GLY A 707 35.80 -13.92 -4.34
CA GLY A 707 34.52 -14.00 -3.63
C GLY A 707 34.67 -14.57 -2.22
N LEU A 708 35.42 -15.66 -2.08
CA LEU A 708 35.74 -16.27 -0.78
C LEU A 708 36.51 -15.29 0.12
N ALA A 709 37.54 -14.63 -0.41
CA ALA A 709 38.37 -13.69 0.37
C ALA A 709 37.55 -12.50 0.88
N ILE A 710 36.64 -11.97 0.07
CA ILE A 710 35.74 -10.88 0.48
C ILE A 710 34.75 -11.37 1.55
N ALA A 711 34.12 -12.52 1.34
CA ALA A 711 33.19 -13.09 2.31
C ALA A 711 33.87 -13.38 3.66
N TRP A 712 35.10 -13.89 3.62
CA TRP A 712 35.96 -14.09 4.79
C TRP A 712 36.22 -12.79 5.54
N ALA A 713 36.73 -11.77 4.84
CA ALA A 713 37.05 -10.48 5.44
C ALA A 713 35.80 -9.77 6.00
N ALA A 714 34.65 -9.89 5.33
CA ALA A 714 33.39 -9.35 5.81
C ALA A 714 32.94 -10.05 7.11
N LEU A 715 33.06 -11.38 7.19
CA LEU A 715 32.73 -12.17 8.38
C LEU A 715 33.63 -11.78 9.57
N GLU A 716 34.94 -11.64 9.34
CA GLU A 716 35.87 -11.15 10.36
C GLU A 716 35.54 -9.73 10.82
N HIS A 717 35.17 -8.83 9.90
CA HIS A 717 34.82 -7.46 10.26
C HIS A 717 33.55 -7.39 11.12
N LEU A 718 32.50 -8.15 10.76
CA LEU A 718 31.29 -8.27 11.57
C LEU A 718 31.58 -8.85 12.96
N HIS A 719 32.54 -9.78 13.03
CA HIS A 719 32.96 -10.37 14.29
C HIS A 719 33.78 -9.41 15.16
N GLN A 720 34.81 -8.77 14.61
CA GLN A 720 35.80 -8.05 15.40
C GLN A 720 35.40 -6.58 15.63
N SER A 721 34.80 -5.94 14.61
CA SER A 721 34.53 -4.50 14.60
C SER A 721 33.08 -4.19 14.94
N ASN A 722 32.10 -4.68 14.17
CA ASN A 722 30.69 -4.33 14.43
C ASN A 722 30.12 -5.02 15.66
N ARG A 723 30.56 -6.28 15.92
CA ARG A 723 30.11 -7.11 17.05
C ARG A 723 28.60 -7.34 17.09
N CYS A 724 27.97 -7.35 15.93
CA CYS A 724 26.52 -7.40 15.79
C CYS A 724 25.99 -8.83 15.59
N ARG A 725 24.73 -9.06 15.97
CA ARG A 725 24.00 -10.31 15.71
C ARG A 725 23.95 -10.56 14.20
N THR A 726 24.43 -11.73 13.75
CA THR A 726 24.55 -12.00 12.31
C THR A 726 24.08 -13.39 11.93
N LEU A 727 23.23 -13.49 10.91
CA LEU A 727 22.99 -14.71 10.16
C LEU A 727 23.73 -14.61 8.82
N PHE A 728 24.76 -15.45 8.65
CA PHE A 728 25.60 -15.46 7.45
C PHE A 728 25.39 -16.79 6.71
N ALA A 729 24.62 -16.80 5.63
CA ALA A 729 24.49 -17.96 4.77
C ALA A 729 25.55 -17.95 3.66
N THR A 730 26.21 -19.09 3.46
CA THR A 730 27.30 -19.20 2.48
C THR A 730 27.27 -20.54 1.74
N HIS A 731 27.84 -20.52 0.54
CA HIS A 731 28.20 -21.73 -0.22
C HIS A 731 29.69 -22.08 -0.08
N TYR A 732 30.49 -21.22 0.54
CA TYR A 732 31.90 -21.43 0.81
C TYR A 732 32.09 -22.28 2.06
N HIS A 733 32.42 -23.56 1.88
CA HIS A 733 32.68 -24.48 2.98
C HIS A 733 33.95 -24.13 3.76
N GLU A 734 34.90 -23.46 3.11
CA GLU A 734 36.17 -23.01 3.68
C GLU A 734 35.98 -22.06 4.87
N LEU A 735 34.90 -21.28 4.88
CA LEU A 735 34.56 -20.37 5.97
C LEU A 735 34.22 -21.12 7.28
N THR A 736 33.85 -22.40 7.21
CA THR A 736 33.54 -23.18 8.42
C THR A 736 34.75 -23.42 9.32
N ASN A 737 35.97 -23.31 8.77
CA ASN A 737 37.22 -23.42 9.53
C ASN A 737 37.41 -22.25 10.51
N LEU A 738 36.82 -21.08 10.22
CA LEU A 738 36.93 -19.88 11.06
C LEU A 738 36.31 -20.04 12.45
N ARG A 739 35.46 -21.05 12.67
CA ARG A 739 34.88 -21.32 14.00
C ARG A 739 35.94 -21.60 15.07
N HIS A 740 37.14 -22.00 14.65
CA HIS A 740 38.26 -22.25 15.55
C HIS A 740 38.98 -20.97 15.98
N ASP A 741 38.88 -19.90 15.18
CA ASP A 741 39.56 -18.62 15.40
C ASP A 741 38.60 -17.53 15.91
N LEU A 742 37.30 -17.63 15.62
CA LEU A 742 36.29 -16.64 15.95
C LEU A 742 35.35 -17.16 17.05
N GLU A 743 35.57 -16.72 18.29
CA GLU A 743 34.85 -17.22 19.49
C GLU A 743 33.32 -17.07 19.48
N ARG A 744 32.79 -16.14 18.66
CA ARG A 744 31.35 -15.85 18.57
C ARG A 744 30.72 -16.41 17.29
N LEU A 745 31.47 -17.24 16.56
CA LEU A 745 31.03 -17.88 15.33
C LEU A 745 30.62 -19.33 15.61
N SER A 746 29.37 -19.68 15.33
CA SER A 746 28.89 -21.05 15.34
C SER A 746 28.47 -21.49 13.93
N CYS A 747 28.74 -22.75 13.60
CA CYS A 747 28.41 -23.32 12.28
C CYS A 747 27.13 -24.13 12.37
N HIS A 748 26.25 -23.88 11.40
CA HIS A 748 24.96 -24.53 11.26
C HIS A 748 24.76 -25.00 9.83
N SER A 749 23.96 -26.05 9.64
CA SER A 749 23.66 -26.57 8.32
C SER A 749 22.20 -26.92 8.14
N MET A 750 21.70 -26.82 6.90
CA MET A 750 20.38 -27.32 6.56
C MET A 750 20.43 -28.85 6.45
N LYS A 751 19.56 -29.53 7.18
CA LYS A 751 19.47 -30.98 7.21
C LYS A 751 18.98 -31.54 5.88
N VAL A 752 19.79 -32.43 5.33
CA VAL A 752 19.53 -33.15 4.08
C VAL A 752 19.47 -34.63 4.39
N ARG A 753 18.51 -35.37 3.81
CA ARG A 753 18.44 -36.82 3.91
C ARG A 753 18.52 -37.44 2.53
N GLU A 754 19.45 -38.38 2.35
CA GLU A 754 19.48 -39.24 1.17
C GLU A 754 18.56 -40.45 1.41
N TRP A 755 17.64 -40.69 0.47
CA TRP A 755 16.73 -41.83 0.51
C TRP A 755 16.57 -42.41 -0.90
N GLN A 756 16.89 -43.71 -1.07
CA GLN A 756 16.76 -44.42 -2.36
C GLN A 756 17.46 -43.72 -3.54
N GLY A 757 18.56 -42.99 -3.30
CA GLY A 757 19.29 -42.26 -4.35
C GLY A 757 18.71 -40.87 -4.67
N GLU A 758 17.64 -40.46 -3.98
CA GLU A 758 17.06 -39.11 -4.02
C GLU A 758 17.44 -38.30 -2.78
N ILE A 759 17.54 -36.98 -2.96
CA ILE A 759 17.77 -36.03 -1.88
C ILE A 759 16.44 -35.43 -1.45
N ILE A 760 16.14 -35.55 -0.15
CA ILE A 760 15.00 -34.91 0.49
C ILE A 760 15.50 -33.77 1.38
N PHE A 761 15.04 -32.56 1.09
CA PHE A 761 15.31 -31.39 1.93
C PHE A 761 14.33 -31.37 3.10
N LEU A 762 14.84 -31.49 4.32
CA LEU A 762 14.00 -31.51 5.52
C LEU A 762 13.69 -30.10 6.06
N HIS A 763 14.28 -29.06 5.46
CA HIS A 763 14.11 -27.65 5.85
C HIS A 763 14.36 -27.38 7.35
N GLN A 764 15.18 -28.22 7.99
CA GLN A 764 15.53 -28.15 9.40
C GLN A 764 16.98 -27.65 9.54
N VAL A 765 17.22 -26.65 10.38
CA VAL A 765 18.57 -26.20 10.77
C VAL A 765 19.10 -27.12 11.87
N ILE A 766 20.35 -27.56 11.73
CA ILE A 766 21.06 -28.38 12.72
C ILE A 766 22.44 -27.80 13.02
N ASP A 767 22.92 -28.03 14.24
CA ASP A 767 24.28 -27.68 14.63
C ASP A 767 25.31 -28.45 13.79
N GLY A 768 26.39 -27.77 13.41
CA GLY A 768 27.50 -28.33 12.66
C GLY A 768 27.61 -27.84 11.23
N ALA A 769 28.80 -28.03 10.65
CA ALA A 769 29.06 -27.76 9.25
C ALA A 769 28.56 -28.93 8.39
N ALA A 770 28.10 -28.64 7.17
CA ALA A 770 27.72 -29.70 6.22
C ALA A 770 28.93 -30.54 5.80
N ASP A 771 28.81 -31.88 5.87
CA ASP A 771 29.92 -32.81 5.60
C ASP A 771 30.34 -32.87 4.11
N ARG A 772 29.47 -32.48 3.16
CA ARG A 772 29.71 -32.56 1.70
C ARG A 772 28.92 -31.51 0.89
N SER A 773 29.41 -31.22 -0.32
CA SER A 773 28.69 -30.47 -1.35
C SER A 773 27.70 -31.38 -2.10
N TYR A 774 26.42 -30.97 -2.19
CA TYR A 774 25.36 -31.73 -2.87
C TYR A 774 25.07 -31.23 -4.30
N GLY A 775 25.90 -30.36 -4.87
CA GLY A 775 25.64 -29.72 -6.16
C GLY A 775 25.39 -30.71 -7.31
N VAL A 776 26.19 -31.77 -7.38
CA VAL A 776 26.07 -32.82 -8.42
C VAL A 776 24.78 -33.64 -8.27
N HIS A 777 24.27 -33.77 -7.04
CA HIS A 777 23.00 -34.46 -6.78
C HIS A 777 21.78 -33.57 -7.09
N VAL A 778 21.86 -32.25 -6.83
CA VAL A 778 20.83 -31.30 -7.28
C VAL A 778 20.75 -31.27 -8.81
N ALA A 779 21.89 -31.34 -9.50
CA ALA A 779 21.93 -31.49 -10.95
C ALA A 779 21.21 -32.76 -11.44
N ARG A 780 21.30 -33.87 -10.70
CA ARG A 780 20.52 -35.09 -10.97
C ARG A 780 19.02 -34.86 -10.88
N LEU A 781 18.55 -34.19 -9.81
CA LEU A 781 17.14 -33.84 -9.63
C LEU A 781 16.62 -32.90 -10.73
N ALA A 782 17.48 -32.00 -11.23
CA ALA A 782 17.16 -31.13 -12.36
C ALA A 782 17.11 -31.87 -13.72
N GLY A 783 17.42 -33.17 -13.76
CA GLY A 783 17.36 -34.00 -14.96
C GLY A 783 18.60 -33.96 -15.85
N LEU A 784 19.78 -33.62 -15.31
CA LEU A 784 21.02 -33.67 -16.11
C LEU A 784 21.34 -35.11 -16.57
N PRO A 785 21.92 -35.30 -17.77
CA PRO A 785 22.23 -36.62 -18.30
C PRO A 785 23.16 -37.42 -17.36
N PRO A 786 22.93 -38.74 -17.17
CA PRO A 786 23.74 -39.58 -16.26
C PRO A 786 25.26 -39.52 -16.54
N GLN A 787 25.65 -39.38 -17.81
CA GLN A 787 27.05 -39.27 -18.23
C GLN A 787 27.71 -37.97 -17.72
N VAL A 788 26.98 -36.85 -17.70
CA VAL A 788 27.46 -35.56 -17.17
C VAL A 788 27.61 -35.65 -15.65
N ILE A 789 26.65 -36.27 -14.98
CA ILE A 789 26.69 -36.49 -13.53
C ILE A 789 27.88 -37.37 -13.15
N ALA A 790 28.08 -38.49 -13.85
CA ALA A 790 29.20 -39.39 -13.60
C ALA A 790 30.55 -38.66 -13.78
N ARG A 791 30.71 -37.88 -14.86
CA ARG A 791 31.92 -37.09 -15.09
C ARG A 791 32.13 -36.02 -14.01
N ALA A 792 31.07 -35.32 -13.61
CA ALA A 792 31.14 -34.31 -12.56
C ALA A 792 31.53 -34.92 -11.20
N GLN A 793 31.07 -36.14 -10.89
CA GLN A 793 31.48 -36.87 -9.68
C GLN A 793 32.97 -37.26 -9.72
N THR A 794 33.47 -37.71 -10.88
CA THR A 794 34.91 -38.02 -11.05
C THR A 794 35.76 -36.76 -10.84
N LEU A 795 35.41 -35.65 -11.50
CA LEU A 795 36.13 -34.38 -11.36
C LEU A 795 36.07 -33.85 -9.92
N LEU A 796 34.93 -33.97 -9.24
CA LEU A 796 34.79 -33.55 -7.86
C LEU A 796 35.68 -34.38 -6.93
N ALA A 797 35.73 -35.70 -7.12
CA ALA A 797 36.60 -36.59 -6.34
C ALA A 797 38.09 -36.29 -6.57
N GLU A 798 38.48 -35.97 -7.80
CA GLU A 798 39.84 -35.51 -8.13
C GLU A 798 40.16 -34.20 -7.38
N MET A 799 39.25 -33.23 -7.40
CA MET A 799 39.42 -31.94 -6.72
C MET A 799 39.44 -32.07 -5.18
N GLU A 800 38.66 -32.98 -4.60
CA GLU A 800 38.65 -33.24 -3.15
C GLU A 800 39.89 -34.02 -2.68
N SER A 801 40.49 -34.85 -3.55
CA SER A 801 41.70 -35.62 -3.26
C SER A 801 42.99 -34.76 -3.29
N GLY A 802 42.97 -33.63 -3.98
CA GLY A 802 44.03 -32.63 -4.00
C GLY A 802 43.96 -31.70 -2.79
N GLY A 803 44.55 -32.12 -1.66
CA GLY A 803 44.59 -31.32 -0.43
C GLY A 803 45.07 -29.88 -0.63
N HIS A 804 44.53 -28.97 0.20
CA HIS A 804 44.78 -27.51 0.23
C HIS A 804 46.11 -27.04 -0.39
N GLY A 805 46.04 -26.51 -1.62
CA GLY A 805 47.15 -25.78 -2.26
C GLY A 805 47.09 -25.79 -3.79
N VAL A 806 46.85 -24.60 -4.37
CA VAL A 806 47.08 -24.20 -5.77
C VAL A 806 46.90 -25.31 -6.82
N ILE A 807 45.69 -25.42 -7.38
CA ILE A 807 45.49 -26.14 -8.64
C ILE A 807 45.51 -25.11 -9.77
N ASP A 808 46.60 -25.13 -10.52
CA ASP A 808 46.79 -24.33 -11.72
C ASP A 808 45.79 -24.77 -12.80
N ALA A 809 44.88 -23.87 -13.18
CA ALA A 809 43.86 -24.15 -14.20
C ALA A 809 44.50 -24.54 -15.55
N GLU A 810 45.72 -24.08 -15.83
CA GLU A 810 46.49 -24.51 -17.01
C GLU A 810 46.96 -25.96 -16.90
N ARG A 811 47.21 -26.47 -15.69
CA ARG A 811 47.62 -27.86 -15.47
C ARG A 811 46.43 -28.82 -15.55
N LEU A 812 45.25 -28.40 -15.09
CA LEU A 812 44.00 -29.16 -15.30
C LEU A 812 43.61 -29.18 -16.79
N ALA A 813 43.81 -28.07 -17.51
CA ALA A 813 43.62 -28.00 -18.97
C ALA A 813 44.65 -28.81 -19.76
N ALA A 814 45.88 -28.95 -19.25
CA ALA A 814 46.96 -29.71 -19.88
C ALA A 814 46.90 -31.23 -19.59
N GLU A 815 46.33 -31.64 -18.45
CA GLU A 815 46.12 -33.06 -18.09
C GLU A 815 44.76 -33.59 -18.59
N LEU A 816 43.89 -32.72 -19.13
CA LEU A 816 42.70 -33.12 -19.87
C LEU A 816 43.12 -33.72 -21.23
N PRO A 817 42.84 -35.01 -21.53
CA PRO A 817 42.93 -35.52 -22.89
C PRO A 817 41.80 -34.88 -23.70
N LEU A 818 42.03 -33.66 -24.20
CA LEU A 818 40.99 -32.83 -24.79
C LEU A 818 40.46 -33.38 -26.13
N PHE A 819 41.16 -34.33 -26.76
CA PHE A 819 40.66 -35.11 -27.89
C PHE A 819 41.48 -36.42 -27.99
N THR A 820 41.14 -37.48 -27.25
CA THR A 820 41.57 -38.87 -27.53
C THR A 820 40.97 -39.82 -26.48
N GLN A 821 39.65 -39.93 -26.44
CA GLN A 821 39.00 -41.19 -26.06
C GLN A 821 37.83 -41.36 -27.00
N ASP A 822 37.86 -42.45 -27.76
CA ASP A 822 36.75 -42.88 -28.59
C ASP A 822 35.49 -42.92 -27.73
N PHE A 823 34.47 -42.16 -28.13
CA PHE A 823 33.10 -42.36 -27.67
C PHE A 823 32.58 -43.68 -28.27
N ALA A 824 33.13 -44.79 -27.81
CA ALA A 824 32.74 -46.14 -28.18
C ALA A 824 32.76 -47.03 -26.93
N ALA A 825 31.79 -46.77 -26.06
CA ALA A 825 31.24 -47.80 -25.19
C ALA A 825 29.81 -47.39 -24.87
N THR A 826 28.88 -47.75 -25.75
CA THR A 826 27.51 -48.01 -25.31
C THR A 826 27.64 -49.01 -24.16
N PRO A 827 27.14 -48.75 -22.94
CA PRO A 827 27.02 -49.85 -22.00
C PRO A 827 26.17 -50.91 -22.70
N ALA A 828 26.70 -52.14 -22.80
CA ALA A 828 25.93 -53.25 -23.33
C ALA A 828 24.59 -53.24 -22.58
N PRO A 829 23.44 -53.28 -23.28
CA PRO A 829 22.16 -53.29 -22.61
C PRO A 829 22.21 -54.44 -21.61
N VAL A 830 22.01 -54.14 -20.33
CA VAL A 830 21.64 -55.17 -19.38
C VAL A 830 20.34 -55.72 -19.93
N GLU A 831 20.38 -56.90 -20.54
CA GLU A 831 19.19 -57.56 -21.05
C GLU A 831 18.22 -57.67 -19.86
N ASP A 832 17.15 -56.91 -19.92
CA ASP A 832 16.01 -57.07 -19.05
C ASP A 832 15.14 -58.15 -19.70
N PRO A 833 15.24 -59.41 -19.24
CA PRO A 833 14.55 -60.52 -19.88
C PRO A 833 13.02 -60.35 -19.83
N VAL A 834 12.50 -59.57 -18.87
CA VAL A 834 11.08 -59.23 -18.78
C VAL A 834 10.72 -58.26 -19.89
N ARG A 835 11.52 -57.19 -20.09
CA ARG A 835 11.28 -56.21 -21.15
C ARG A 835 11.34 -56.83 -22.54
N SER A 836 12.36 -57.64 -22.81
CA SER A 836 12.48 -58.36 -24.09
C SER A 836 11.31 -59.32 -24.32
N ARG A 837 10.83 -59.99 -23.26
CA ARG A 837 9.67 -60.88 -23.38
C ARG A 837 8.37 -60.12 -23.64
N VAL A 838 8.19 -58.96 -23.02
CA VAL A 838 7.02 -58.07 -23.23
C VAL A 838 6.98 -57.51 -24.65
N GLU A 839 8.11 -57.07 -25.19
CA GLU A 839 8.17 -56.54 -26.57
C GLU A 839 7.85 -57.59 -27.64
N ALA A 840 8.09 -58.87 -27.34
CA ALA A 840 7.77 -59.99 -28.24
C ALA A 840 6.30 -60.46 -28.16
N ILE A 841 5.50 -59.90 -27.26
CA ILE A 841 4.09 -60.31 -27.08
C ILE A 841 3.19 -59.53 -28.04
N ASN A 842 2.36 -60.26 -28.78
CA ASN A 842 1.22 -59.69 -29.51
C ASN A 842 -0.09 -60.05 -28.78
N PRO A 843 -0.67 -59.12 -28.01
CA PRO A 843 -1.82 -59.41 -27.14
C PRO A 843 -3.07 -59.85 -27.91
N ASP A 844 -3.24 -59.34 -29.14
CA ASP A 844 -4.45 -59.57 -29.95
C ASP A 844 -4.51 -60.98 -30.55
N MET A 845 -3.42 -61.74 -30.43
CA MET A 845 -3.28 -63.09 -30.98
C MET A 845 -3.27 -64.19 -29.92
N LEU A 846 -3.46 -63.86 -28.63
CA LEU A 846 -3.38 -64.81 -27.53
C LEU A 846 -4.77 -65.29 -27.08
N ALA A 847 -4.91 -66.60 -26.87
CA ALA A 847 -6.10 -67.13 -26.21
C ALA A 847 -6.08 -66.80 -24.71
N PRO A 848 -7.24 -66.66 -24.03
CA PRO A 848 -7.29 -66.20 -22.63
C PRO A 848 -6.46 -67.03 -21.65
N ARG A 849 -6.29 -68.34 -21.90
CA ARG A 849 -5.47 -69.21 -21.05
C ARG A 849 -3.97 -68.97 -21.26
N GLU A 850 -3.55 -68.75 -22.50
CA GLU A 850 -2.16 -68.48 -22.86
C GLU A 850 -1.73 -67.10 -22.33
N ALA A 851 -2.62 -66.10 -22.38
CA ALA A 851 -2.39 -64.80 -21.78
C ALA A 851 -2.19 -64.87 -20.26
N LEU A 852 -2.92 -65.77 -19.57
CA LEU A 852 -2.74 -65.97 -18.12
C LEU A 852 -1.42 -66.70 -17.81
N GLU A 853 -1.05 -67.72 -18.59
CA GLU A 853 0.22 -68.44 -18.43
C GLU A 853 1.43 -67.51 -18.69
N LEU A 854 1.31 -66.61 -19.67
CA LEU A 854 2.29 -65.57 -19.98
C LEU A 854 2.51 -64.59 -18.81
N LEU A 855 1.45 -64.24 -18.07
CA LEU A 855 1.57 -63.39 -16.88
C LEU A 855 2.33 -64.07 -15.74
N TYR A 856 2.17 -65.39 -15.59
CA TYR A 856 2.98 -66.17 -14.64
C TYR A 856 4.44 -66.26 -15.10
N GLU A 857 4.69 -66.49 -16.40
CA GLU A 857 6.04 -66.50 -16.99
C GLU A 857 6.78 -65.17 -16.73
N LEU A 858 6.13 -64.03 -16.99
CA LEU A 858 6.70 -62.70 -16.73
C LEU A 858 6.98 -62.45 -15.24
N ARG A 859 6.12 -62.97 -14.36
CA ARG A 859 6.31 -62.88 -12.90
C ARG A 859 7.48 -63.73 -12.42
N ASP A 860 7.71 -64.89 -13.01
CA ASP A 860 8.83 -65.75 -12.67
C ASP A 860 10.16 -65.13 -13.15
N LEU A 861 10.18 -64.51 -14.33
CA LEU A 861 11.33 -63.75 -14.84
C LEU A 861 11.70 -62.55 -13.96
N LEU A 862 10.74 -61.96 -13.25
CA LEU A 862 10.96 -60.89 -12.25
C LEU A 862 11.63 -61.38 -10.95
N HIS A 863 11.61 -62.68 -10.68
CA HIS A 863 12.06 -63.25 -9.39
C HIS A 863 13.26 -64.21 -9.51
N ALA A 864 13.83 -64.40 -10.70
CA ALA A 864 15.03 -65.20 -10.88
C ALA A 864 16.28 -64.47 -10.31
N PRO A 865 17.09 -65.10 -9.43
CA PRO A 865 18.28 -64.46 -8.88
C PRO A 865 19.38 -64.33 -9.95
N THR A 866 19.91 -63.13 -10.12
CA THR A 866 21.11 -62.87 -10.92
C THR A 866 22.34 -63.41 -10.19
N ASP A 867 22.78 -64.61 -10.56
CA ASP A 867 23.96 -65.27 -10.00
C ASP A 867 25.22 -64.55 -10.49
N ASN A 868 25.90 -63.79 -9.62
CA ASN A 868 27.17 -63.15 -9.95
C ASN A 868 28.08 -63.10 -8.72
N THR A 869 28.85 -64.16 -8.49
CA THR A 869 30.24 -64.11 -7.97
C THR A 869 30.82 -65.54 -7.91
N ARG A 870 31.76 -65.84 -8.80
CA ARG A 870 32.87 -66.77 -8.49
C ARG A 870 34.11 -66.36 -9.29
N ASP A 871 35.08 -65.86 -8.52
CA ASP A 871 36.50 -65.81 -8.84
C ASP A 871 36.98 -67.15 -9.44
N ASP A 872 37.77 -67.06 -10.50
CA ASP A 872 38.85 -68.01 -10.78
C ASP A 872 39.96 -67.26 -11.55
N THR A 873 40.94 -66.74 -10.82
CA THR A 873 42.29 -66.52 -11.33
C THR A 873 43.13 -67.75 -10.98
N ASN A 874 43.68 -68.40 -12.01
CA ASN A 874 44.59 -69.54 -11.89
C ASN A 874 45.89 -69.14 -12.61
N GLY A 875 47.03 -69.18 -11.92
CA GLY A 875 48.37 -68.98 -12.49
C GLY A 875 49.10 -67.73 -12.01
#